data_AF-A0AA38MN45-F1
#
_entry.id   AF-A0AA38MN45-F1
#
_cell.length_a   1.000
_cell.length_b   1.000
_cell.length_c   1.000
_cell.angle_alpha   90.00
_cell.angle_beta   90.00
_cell.angle_gamma   90.00
#
_symmetry.space_group_name_H-M   'P 1'
#
loop_
_entity.id
_entity.type
_entity.pdbx_description
1 polymer ?
#
loop_
_entity_poly.entity_id
_entity_poly.type
_entity_poly.pdbx_seq_one_letter_code
_entity_poly.pdbx_strand_id
1 'polypeptide(L)'
;MQPPFTTFMSVESTRAYIDNLYSSDPEKCLTSIVCIKNSVIGSNRQKESVIAQGIVPRLLQLLQDRNTKSMLRIEAAITVGSLAKGTNEHVEILINSGTIQLLLNTLEENEPQLIDACLSCLRTLSQSDSPQNKIDVKRLHKLLTFAGPGESLRRQACVASIMGSACKTPVEQNELCAMGAPNLLAALLSVQNSSVRIPVLACLASMCWNNQNVANMVANTTYKDVKVSSILATLIGRDRPIEMQLEAARCLTNLHRAGAISSNDPIITYRTLPCLVRLCQTEHSEGNRASAANTLAYLTEVDSDLQQVAAISNQLVSALVNLLSCRSVAARQAAFRAFASLAANDEDIRKRIIDTKCLMDSVLEGLDDENEDIRLAAVRCLHSLSRSVQQLRTTFQDHSVWRPLMALLTGCPSTELLTAASSALCNLLLEFSPAKEPMLQQGVVQLLATLTIRPEPSLRLNGVWALMNLAFQAEQRVKSQILTALGTDQIFRLLADSDTRVLMKTLGLLRNLVSPRTHTDTMMSLHGPQVMQGVVLVLEGPHSPEVKEQALCILGNIADGEKAREHIMSNEDVLKKLIDYMTHPAPCLQEASVFCINNLSRLGEPGSLERQTRLKEMGVVNILQQLLSTSDTVLYNRVKTALTQFTDV
;
A
#
# COMPACT_ATOMS: atom_id res chain seq x y z
N MET A 1 35.02 45.61 -18.65
CA MET A 1 35.96 44.47 -18.80
C MET A 1 35.87 43.64 -17.54
N GLN A 2 35.33 42.43 -17.63
CA GLN A 2 35.31 41.44 -16.54
C GLN A 2 36.72 40.87 -16.35
N PRO A 3 37.18 40.59 -15.12
CA PRO A 3 38.39 39.82 -14.92
C PRO A 3 38.12 38.33 -15.20
N PRO A 4 39.13 37.57 -15.67
CA PRO A 4 38.96 36.21 -16.15
C PRO A 4 38.82 35.21 -14.99
N PHE A 5 38.13 34.10 -15.28
CA PHE A 5 38.09 32.89 -14.45
C PHE A 5 39.50 32.43 -14.06
N THR A 6 39.83 32.50 -12.78
CA THR A 6 41.07 31.93 -12.22
C THR A 6 40.84 30.48 -11.76
N THR A 7 41.35 29.57 -12.59
CA THR A 7 42.17 28.38 -12.30
C THR A 7 41.99 27.60 -10.98
N PHE A 8 41.81 26.28 -11.17
CA PHE A 8 41.86 25.18 -10.19
C PHE A 8 42.87 25.37 -9.04
N MET A 9 42.39 25.28 -7.80
CA MET A 9 43.22 25.30 -6.59
C MET A 9 44.12 24.06 -6.52
N SER A 10 45.44 24.29 -6.49
CA SER A 10 46.47 23.31 -6.12
C SER A 10 46.60 23.21 -4.59
N VAL A 11 47.13 22.07 -4.15
CA VAL A 11 47.19 21.54 -2.76
C VAL A 11 47.89 22.45 -1.74
N GLU A 12 48.59 23.51 -2.17
CA GLU A 12 49.28 24.46 -1.26
C GLU A 12 48.37 25.59 -0.73
N SER A 13 47.20 25.78 -1.34
CA SER A 13 46.25 26.85 -0.98
C SER A 13 45.32 26.51 0.18
N THR A 14 45.41 25.30 0.76
CA THR A 14 44.40 24.77 1.70
C THR A 14 44.51 25.33 3.12
N ARG A 15 45.72 25.69 3.61
CA ARG A 15 45.88 26.22 4.98
C ARG A 15 45.49 27.69 5.13
N ALA A 16 45.83 28.52 4.15
CA ALA A 16 45.72 29.97 4.29
C ALA A 16 44.27 30.45 4.47
N TYR A 17 43.28 29.86 3.80
CA TYR A 17 41.88 30.25 4.01
C TYR A 17 41.29 29.70 5.31
N ILE A 18 41.77 28.55 5.82
CA ILE A 18 41.35 28.03 7.12
C ILE A 18 41.87 28.96 8.22
N ASP A 19 43.16 29.30 8.19
CA ASP A 19 43.75 30.22 9.17
C ASP A 19 43.04 31.58 9.16
N ASN A 20 42.72 32.09 7.96
CA ASN A 20 41.99 33.35 7.81
C ASN A 20 40.51 33.27 8.24
N LEU A 21 39.87 32.09 8.22
CA LEU A 21 38.50 31.87 8.74
C LEU A 21 38.42 32.02 10.28
N TYR A 22 39.52 31.75 10.97
CA TYR A 22 39.66 31.96 12.42
C TYR A 22 40.32 33.30 12.78
N SER A 23 40.66 34.12 11.80
CA SER A 23 41.24 35.45 12.04
C SER A 23 40.27 36.37 12.77
N SER A 24 40.81 37.23 13.64
CA SER A 24 40.08 38.33 14.26
C SER A 24 39.75 39.47 13.29
N ASP A 25 40.38 39.48 12.10
CA ASP A 25 40.13 40.45 11.04
C ASP A 25 38.87 40.05 10.23
N PRO A 26 37.77 40.82 10.31
CA PRO A 26 36.52 40.50 9.63
C PRO A 26 36.65 40.42 8.10
N GLU A 27 37.58 41.17 7.49
CA GLU A 27 37.75 41.16 6.02
C GLU A 27 38.48 39.90 5.55
N LYS A 28 39.50 39.45 6.29
CA LYS A 28 40.17 38.17 6.03
C LYS A 28 39.22 37.00 6.20
N CYS A 29 38.41 37.04 7.26
CA CYS A 29 37.38 36.03 7.49
C CYS A 29 36.36 36.02 6.34
N LEU A 30 35.87 37.18 5.90
CA LEU A 30 34.90 37.29 4.82
C LEU A 30 35.46 36.75 3.49
N THR A 31 36.67 37.16 3.13
CA THR A 31 37.37 36.70 1.93
C THR A 31 37.51 35.17 1.93
N SER A 32 37.77 34.59 3.09
CA SER A 32 37.92 33.14 3.26
C SER A 32 36.60 32.40 3.10
N ILE A 33 35.51 32.88 3.70
CA ILE A 33 34.18 32.27 3.52
C ILE A 33 33.76 32.32 2.05
N VAL A 34 33.97 33.45 1.37
CA VAL A 34 33.65 33.59 -0.06
C VAL A 34 34.49 32.63 -0.90
N CYS A 35 35.78 32.45 -0.59
CA CYS A 35 36.64 31.48 -1.25
C CYS A 35 36.13 30.03 -1.06
N ILE A 36 35.76 29.66 0.17
CA ILE A 36 35.18 28.35 0.49
C ILE A 36 33.88 28.13 -0.27
N LYS A 37 32.96 29.11 -0.25
CA LYS A 37 31.69 29.05 -1.00
C LYS A 37 31.95 28.75 -2.48
N ASN A 38 32.86 29.50 -3.10
CA ASN A 38 33.14 29.37 -4.53
C ASN A 38 33.80 28.03 -4.87
N SER A 39 34.61 27.45 -3.96
CA SER A 39 35.27 26.17 -4.19
C SER A 39 34.31 24.97 -4.10
N VAL A 40 33.23 25.06 -3.32
CA VAL A 40 32.28 23.95 -3.11
C VAL A 40 31.12 23.92 -4.13
N ILE A 41 30.88 25.02 -4.84
CA ILE A 41 29.83 25.09 -5.86
C ILE A 41 30.11 24.09 -6.97
N GLY A 42 29.14 23.23 -7.28
CA GLY A 42 29.23 22.26 -8.38
C GLY A 42 30.13 21.04 -8.15
N SER A 43 30.87 20.94 -7.03
CA SER A 43 31.77 19.81 -6.76
C SER A 43 31.44 19.11 -5.44
N ASN A 44 31.03 17.83 -5.48
CA ASN A 44 30.79 17.06 -4.25
C ASN A 44 32.09 16.72 -3.52
N ARG A 45 33.19 16.46 -4.26
CA ARG A 45 34.52 16.22 -3.66
C ARG A 45 35.00 17.39 -2.82
N GLN A 46 34.78 18.63 -3.28
CA GLN A 46 35.17 19.82 -2.51
C GLN A 46 34.27 20.04 -1.30
N LYS A 47 32.95 19.80 -1.43
CA LYS A 47 32.03 19.81 -0.28
C LYS A 47 32.50 18.83 0.80
N GLU A 48 32.83 17.61 0.41
CA GLU A 48 33.30 16.56 1.30
C GLU A 48 34.60 16.94 2.00
N SER A 49 35.56 17.47 1.24
CA SER A 49 36.83 17.97 1.78
C SER A 49 36.63 19.08 2.82
N VAL A 50 35.76 20.06 2.53
CA VAL A 50 35.44 21.17 3.45
C VAL A 50 34.75 20.65 4.73
N ILE A 51 33.84 19.69 4.60
CA ILE A 51 33.16 19.07 5.74
C ILE A 51 34.16 18.28 6.60
N ALA A 52 35.01 17.46 5.98
CA ALA A 52 36.02 16.64 6.67
C ALA A 52 37.08 17.49 7.41
N GLN A 53 37.36 18.71 6.93
CA GLN A 53 38.26 19.65 7.59
C GLN A 53 37.67 20.34 8.82
N GLY A 54 36.42 20.03 9.22
CA GLY A 54 35.81 20.62 10.41
C GLY A 54 35.44 22.10 10.26
N ILE A 55 35.22 22.56 9.03
CA ILE A 55 34.87 23.96 8.74
C ILE A 55 33.41 24.28 9.15
N VAL A 56 32.51 23.29 9.11
CA VAL A 56 31.09 23.45 9.42
C VAL A 56 30.84 24.07 10.81
N PRO A 57 31.40 23.56 11.92
CA PRO A 57 31.26 24.17 13.25
C PRO A 57 31.59 25.66 13.29
N ARG A 58 32.65 26.09 12.58
CA ARG A 58 33.06 27.49 12.53
C ARG A 58 32.07 28.35 11.76
N LEU A 59 31.53 27.87 10.64
CA LEU A 59 30.48 28.57 9.89
C LEU A 59 29.22 28.75 10.75
N LEU A 60 28.83 27.70 11.50
CA LEU A 60 27.68 27.77 12.41
C LEU A 60 27.94 28.73 13.57
N GLN A 61 29.16 28.74 14.14
CA GLN A 61 29.54 29.69 15.19
C GLN A 61 29.44 31.15 14.70
N LEU A 62 29.97 31.44 13.50
CA LEU A 62 29.88 32.77 12.90
C LEU A 62 28.43 33.19 12.65
N LEU A 63 27.57 32.27 12.23
CA LEU A 63 26.15 32.52 12.01
C LEU A 63 25.40 32.79 13.34
N GLN A 64 25.76 32.09 14.41
CA GLN A 64 25.13 32.20 15.73
C GLN A 64 25.49 33.50 16.47
N ASP A 65 26.71 34.00 16.31
CA ASP A 65 27.17 35.19 17.01
C ASP A 65 26.52 36.47 16.45
N ARG A 66 25.62 37.08 17.23
CA ARG A 66 24.92 38.31 16.88
C ARG A 66 25.83 39.55 16.80
N ASN A 67 27.02 39.49 17.40
CA ASN A 67 27.99 40.59 17.32
C ASN A 67 28.83 40.54 16.04
N THR A 68 28.81 39.42 15.33
CA THR A 68 29.50 39.27 14.04
C THR A 68 28.80 40.11 12.97
N LYS A 69 29.58 40.77 12.09
CA LYS A 69 29.05 41.62 11.00
C LYS A 69 28.03 40.85 10.15
N SER A 70 26.91 41.48 9.78
CA SER A 70 25.82 40.84 9.02
C SER A 70 26.31 40.14 7.74
N MET A 71 27.24 40.75 6.99
CA MET A 71 27.81 40.15 5.78
C MET A 71 28.50 38.81 6.03
N LEU A 72 29.21 38.65 7.15
CA LEU A 72 29.86 37.38 7.53
C LEU A 72 28.80 36.31 7.84
N ARG A 73 27.75 36.67 8.58
CA ARG A 73 26.63 35.77 8.91
C ARG A 73 25.88 35.31 7.66
N ILE A 74 25.62 36.24 6.73
CA ILE A 74 24.97 35.97 5.44
C ILE A 74 25.82 35.00 4.61
N GLU A 75 27.12 35.28 4.43
CA GLU A 75 28.01 34.42 3.65
C GLU A 75 28.22 33.06 4.32
N ALA A 76 28.25 32.98 5.65
CA ALA A 76 28.27 31.71 6.37
C ALA A 76 27.01 30.87 6.07
N ALA A 77 25.82 31.45 6.16
CA ALA A 77 24.56 30.77 5.83
C ALA A 77 24.50 30.31 4.35
N ILE A 78 24.97 31.13 3.41
CA ILE A 78 25.05 30.77 1.98
C ILE A 78 26.04 29.63 1.75
N THR A 79 27.17 29.64 2.44
CA THR A 79 28.20 28.59 2.35
C THR A 79 27.64 27.26 2.86
N VAL A 80 26.98 27.25 4.03
CA VAL A 80 26.30 26.07 4.57
C VAL A 80 25.21 25.58 3.61
N GLY A 81 24.41 26.48 3.03
CA GLY A 81 23.42 26.13 2.01
C GLY A 81 24.02 25.57 0.73
N SER A 82 25.28 25.87 0.41
CA SER A 82 26.00 25.32 -0.74
C SER A 82 26.57 23.92 -0.45
N LEU A 83 27.01 23.69 0.79
CA LEU A 83 27.36 22.36 1.30
C LEU A 83 26.14 21.42 1.33
N ALA A 84 24.97 21.94 1.70
CA ALA A 84 23.70 21.20 1.74
C ALA A 84 23.23 20.72 0.36
N LYS A 85 23.73 21.28 -0.75
CA LYS A 85 23.46 20.80 -2.12
C LYS A 85 24.40 19.66 -2.53
N GLY A 86 24.86 18.88 -1.55
CA GLY A 86 25.80 17.78 -1.69
C GLY A 86 25.11 16.42 -1.81
N THR A 87 25.78 15.36 -1.37
CA THR A 87 25.19 14.04 -1.21
C THR A 87 24.31 13.99 0.03
N ASN A 88 23.58 12.89 0.22
CA ASN A 88 22.78 12.68 1.41
C ASN A 88 23.66 12.65 2.69
N GLU A 89 24.88 12.10 2.62
CA GLU A 89 25.79 12.12 3.78
C GLU A 89 26.16 13.55 4.18
N HIS A 90 26.43 14.44 3.21
CA HIS A 90 26.72 15.84 3.49
C HIS A 90 25.55 16.52 4.22
N VAL A 91 24.33 16.29 3.75
CA VAL A 91 23.11 16.84 4.36
C VAL A 91 22.93 16.31 5.78
N GLU A 92 23.13 15.02 5.99
CA GLU A 92 23.00 14.38 7.30
C GLU A 92 24.03 14.93 8.32
N ILE A 93 25.29 15.11 7.91
CA ILE A 93 26.32 15.72 8.77
C ILE A 93 25.93 17.15 9.17
N LEU A 94 25.42 17.95 8.23
CA LEU A 94 24.94 19.31 8.52
C LEU A 94 23.76 19.30 9.50
N ILE A 95 22.80 18.40 9.32
CA ILE A 95 21.65 18.25 10.21
C ILE A 95 22.10 17.87 11.62
N ASN A 96 22.96 16.86 11.74
CA ASN A 96 23.54 16.39 13.00
C ASN A 96 24.37 17.47 13.72
N SER A 97 24.91 18.44 12.98
CA SER A 97 25.61 19.61 13.54
C SER A 97 24.67 20.66 14.15
N GLY A 98 23.35 20.42 14.19
CA GLY A 98 22.35 21.35 14.73
C GLY A 98 21.99 22.50 13.79
N THR A 99 22.34 22.41 12.51
CA THR A 99 22.18 23.49 11.52
C THR A 99 20.73 23.96 11.40
N ILE A 100 19.75 23.04 11.36
CA ILE A 100 18.34 23.40 11.21
C ILE A 100 17.86 24.27 12.39
N GLN A 101 18.20 23.88 13.62
CA GLN A 101 17.78 24.60 14.81
C GLN A 101 18.40 26.00 14.86
N LEU A 102 19.67 26.13 14.47
CA LEU A 102 20.33 27.43 14.38
C LEU A 102 19.67 28.34 13.33
N LEU A 103 19.40 27.82 12.13
CA LEU A 103 18.77 28.58 11.06
C LEU A 103 17.38 29.06 11.48
N LEU A 104 16.56 28.20 12.08
CA LEU A 104 15.24 28.55 12.60
C LEU A 104 15.32 29.63 13.70
N ASN A 105 16.29 29.55 14.62
CA ASN A 105 16.51 30.60 15.63
C ASN A 105 16.91 31.94 14.99
N THR A 106 17.65 31.91 13.87
CA THR A 106 18.09 33.11 13.15
C THR A 106 16.93 33.81 12.45
N LEU A 107 15.87 33.08 12.07
CA LEU A 107 14.66 33.64 11.49
C LEU A 107 13.83 34.51 12.47
N GLU A 108 14.14 34.49 13.77
CA GLU A 108 13.54 35.40 14.75
C GLU A 108 14.16 36.81 14.73
N GLU A 109 15.24 37.01 13.96
CA GLU A 109 15.90 38.30 13.78
C GLU A 109 15.28 39.11 12.62
N ASN A 110 15.60 40.41 12.54
CA ASN A 110 14.98 41.35 11.60
C ASN A 110 15.89 41.76 10.42
N GLU A 111 16.85 40.91 10.02
CA GLU A 111 17.79 41.20 8.94
C GLU A 111 17.36 40.50 7.62
N PRO A 112 16.85 41.24 6.61
CA PRO A 112 16.20 40.63 5.43
C PRO A 112 17.10 39.70 4.60
N GLN A 113 18.35 40.11 4.35
CA GLN A 113 19.29 39.32 3.55
C GLN A 113 19.73 38.04 4.28
N LEU A 114 19.83 38.10 5.60
CA LEU A 114 20.15 36.93 6.43
C LEU A 114 18.98 35.94 6.44
N ILE A 115 17.75 36.44 6.55
CA ILE A 115 16.53 35.62 6.42
C ILE A 115 16.51 34.89 5.06
N ASP A 116 16.79 35.60 3.97
CA ASP A 116 16.82 35.00 2.63
C ASP A 116 17.86 33.88 2.49
N ALA A 117 19.06 34.08 3.05
CA ALA A 117 20.10 33.07 3.09
C ALA A 117 19.67 31.85 3.92
N CYS A 118 19.08 32.09 5.11
CA CYS A 118 18.63 31.04 6.02
C CYS A 118 17.49 30.21 5.43
N LEU A 119 16.45 30.84 4.87
CA LEU A 119 15.34 30.16 4.21
C LEU A 119 15.81 29.32 3.02
N SER A 120 16.78 29.84 2.25
CA SER A 120 17.33 29.11 1.11
C SER A 120 18.10 27.86 1.54
N CYS A 121 18.84 27.93 2.65
CA CYS A 121 19.54 26.80 3.24
C CYS A 121 18.56 25.79 3.84
N LEU A 122 17.61 26.26 4.67
CA LEU A 122 16.55 25.45 5.27
C LEU A 122 15.75 24.67 4.23
N ARG A 123 15.37 25.30 3.12
CA ARG A 123 14.67 24.63 2.02
C ARG A 123 15.42 23.40 1.48
N THR A 124 16.74 23.49 1.35
CA THR A 124 17.54 22.35 0.86
C THR A 124 17.66 21.28 1.93
N LEU A 125 17.89 21.65 3.18
CA LEU A 125 18.00 20.69 4.28
C LEU A 125 16.67 19.96 4.55
N SER A 126 15.54 20.68 4.47
CA SER A 126 14.20 20.15 4.76
C SER A 126 13.74 19.06 3.78
N GLN A 127 14.31 19.01 2.57
CA GLN A 127 13.99 18.00 1.57
C GLN A 127 14.46 16.58 1.96
N SER A 128 15.37 16.47 2.94
CA SER A 128 15.79 15.16 3.44
C SER A 128 14.76 14.56 4.40
N ASP A 129 14.69 13.23 4.46
CA ASP A 129 13.77 12.50 5.33
C ASP A 129 14.29 12.26 6.75
N SER A 130 15.24 13.09 7.22
CA SER A 130 15.80 12.94 8.57
C SER A 130 14.78 13.24 9.67
N PRO A 131 14.67 12.41 10.72
CA PRO A 131 13.77 12.66 11.85
C PRO A 131 14.11 13.94 12.63
N GLN A 132 15.36 14.43 12.53
CA GLN A 132 15.80 15.67 13.14
C GLN A 132 15.28 16.93 12.41
N ASN A 133 14.62 16.77 11.25
CA ASN A 133 14.04 17.86 10.48
C ASN A 133 12.70 18.38 11.03
N LYS A 134 12.27 17.89 12.20
CA LYS A 134 11.00 18.30 12.79
C LYS A 134 11.03 19.79 13.17
N ILE A 135 10.14 20.56 12.58
CA ILE A 135 9.93 21.98 12.86
C ILE A 135 8.72 22.10 13.80
N ASP A 136 8.87 22.80 14.92
CA ASP A 136 7.77 23.01 15.84
C ASP A 136 6.69 23.95 15.28
N VAL A 137 5.47 23.84 15.84
CA VAL A 137 4.27 24.61 15.46
C VAL A 137 4.51 26.12 15.46
N LYS A 138 5.23 26.63 16.47
CA LYS A 138 5.49 28.08 16.60
C LYS A 138 6.38 28.58 15.46
N ARG A 139 7.41 27.82 15.11
CA ARG A 139 8.32 28.13 14.00
C ARG A 139 7.63 28.00 12.65
N LEU A 140 6.72 27.03 12.47
CA LEU A 140 5.89 26.93 11.27
C LEU A 140 5.01 28.17 11.09
N HIS A 141 4.39 28.67 12.17
CA HIS A 141 3.62 29.91 12.13
C HIS A 141 4.50 31.12 11.75
N LYS A 142 5.72 31.22 12.30
CA LYS A 142 6.68 32.25 11.90
C LYS A 142 7.05 32.15 10.41
N LEU A 143 7.30 30.93 9.91
CA LEU A 143 7.62 30.70 8.49
C LEU A 143 6.51 31.20 7.56
N LEU A 144 5.24 30.98 7.90
CA LEU A 144 4.09 31.48 7.15
C LEU A 144 4.12 33.01 6.95
N THR A 145 4.63 33.76 7.94
CA THR A 145 4.73 35.23 7.83
C THR A 145 5.67 35.68 6.70
N PHE A 146 6.67 34.87 6.34
CA PHE A 146 7.58 35.14 5.22
C PHE A 146 7.04 34.75 3.85
N ALA A 147 5.80 34.24 3.78
CA ALA A 147 5.11 33.90 2.54
C ALA A 147 3.95 34.86 2.20
N GLY A 148 3.86 36.01 2.89
CA GLY A 148 2.85 37.02 2.62
C GLY A 148 2.92 37.62 1.21
N PRO A 149 1.84 38.27 0.73
CA PRO A 149 1.77 38.82 -0.63
C PRO A 149 2.79 39.95 -0.91
N GLY A 150 3.32 40.60 0.13
CA GLY A 150 4.36 41.64 0.01
C GLY A 150 5.80 41.10 0.04
N GLU A 151 5.99 39.81 0.30
CA GLU A 151 7.31 39.19 0.40
C GLU A 151 7.91 38.88 -0.97
N SER A 152 9.24 38.70 -1.03
CA SER A 152 9.91 38.35 -2.28
C SER A 152 9.45 36.99 -2.81
N LEU A 153 9.42 36.83 -4.14
CA LEU A 153 9.05 35.55 -4.77
C LEU A 153 9.93 34.40 -4.28
N ARG A 154 11.21 34.67 -3.99
CA ARG A 154 12.13 33.69 -3.44
C ARG A 154 11.72 33.21 -2.06
N ARG A 155 11.27 34.12 -1.17
CA ARG A 155 10.80 33.75 0.18
C ARG A 155 9.53 32.92 0.11
N GLN A 156 8.55 33.37 -0.66
CA GLN A 156 7.29 32.64 -0.88
C GLN A 156 7.57 31.21 -1.37
N ALA A 157 8.42 31.05 -2.37
CA ALA A 157 8.83 29.74 -2.88
C ALA A 157 9.55 28.89 -1.83
N CYS A 158 10.48 29.47 -1.05
CA CYS A 158 11.21 28.73 -0.03
C CYS A 158 10.32 28.26 1.11
N VAL A 159 9.46 29.13 1.62
CA VAL A 159 8.51 28.80 2.69
C VAL A 159 7.57 27.69 2.24
N ALA A 160 6.98 27.78 1.04
CA ALA A 160 6.11 26.73 0.52
C ALA A 160 6.82 25.37 0.41
N SER A 161 8.07 25.34 -0.07
CA SER A 161 8.88 24.11 -0.09
C SER A 161 9.19 23.55 1.29
N ILE A 162 9.56 24.41 2.26
CA ILE A 162 9.86 23.99 3.64
C ILE A 162 8.60 23.40 4.28
N MET A 163 7.47 24.09 4.14
CA MET A 163 6.18 23.64 4.68
C MET A 163 5.74 22.31 4.07
N GLY A 164 5.82 22.16 2.75
CA GLY A 164 5.50 20.90 2.08
C GLY A 164 6.37 19.75 2.60
N SER A 165 7.67 20.00 2.78
CA SER A 165 8.60 18.99 3.32
C SER A 165 8.34 18.67 4.80
N ALA A 166 7.88 19.65 5.59
CA ALA A 166 7.51 19.45 6.99
C ALA A 166 6.13 18.78 7.17
N CYS A 167 5.34 18.67 6.09
CA CYS A 167 3.98 18.16 6.12
C CYS A 167 3.95 16.66 5.75
N LYS A 168 4.30 15.79 6.70
CA LYS A 168 4.42 14.34 6.45
C LYS A 168 3.34 13.51 7.16
N THR A 169 2.80 14.03 8.26
CA THR A 169 1.84 13.32 9.11
C THR A 169 0.47 14.00 9.16
N PRO A 170 -0.61 13.27 9.50
CA PRO A 170 -1.91 13.87 9.73
C PRO A 170 -1.91 14.99 10.77
N VAL A 171 -1.03 14.90 11.78
CA VAL A 171 -0.89 15.96 12.80
C VAL A 171 -0.39 17.25 12.17
N GLU A 172 0.74 17.19 11.45
CA GLU A 172 1.33 18.37 10.79
C GLU A 172 0.40 18.96 9.72
N GLN A 173 -0.32 18.12 8.97
CA GLN A 173 -1.34 18.55 8.02
C GLN A 173 -2.45 19.37 8.69
N ASN A 174 -2.98 18.89 9.82
CA ASN A 174 -4.04 19.58 10.56
C ASN A 174 -3.52 20.88 11.20
N GLU A 175 -2.28 20.89 11.72
CA GLU A 175 -1.65 22.07 12.29
C GLU A 175 -1.46 23.18 11.25
N LEU A 176 -0.91 22.85 10.06
CA LEU A 176 -0.77 23.80 8.96
C LEU A 176 -2.13 24.33 8.50
N CYS A 177 -3.14 23.46 8.44
CA CYS A 177 -4.51 23.82 8.10
C CYS A 177 -5.08 24.85 9.10
N ALA A 178 -4.92 24.58 10.41
CA ALA A 178 -5.40 25.44 11.50
C ALA A 178 -4.70 26.82 11.52
N MET A 179 -3.45 26.91 11.05
CA MET A 179 -2.73 28.18 10.91
C MET A 179 -3.18 29.04 9.73
N GLY A 180 -4.14 28.58 8.92
CA GLY A 180 -4.60 29.32 7.74
C GLY A 180 -3.74 29.15 6.49
N ALA A 181 -2.88 28.12 6.45
CA ALA A 181 -2.08 27.81 5.26
C ALA A 181 -2.90 27.65 3.97
N PRO A 182 -4.09 27.01 3.95
CA PRO A 182 -4.89 26.88 2.72
C PRO A 182 -5.20 28.23 2.06
N ASN A 183 -5.60 29.22 2.84
CA ASN A 183 -5.95 30.56 2.34
C ASN A 183 -4.71 31.28 1.78
N LEU A 184 -3.57 31.19 2.48
CA LEU A 184 -2.33 31.80 2.02
C LEU A 184 -1.82 31.14 0.74
N LEU A 185 -1.79 29.81 0.70
CA LEU A 185 -1.35 29.05 -0.48
C LEU A 185 -2.27 29.30 -1.67
N ALA A 186 -3.59 29.42 -1.46
CA ALA A 186 -4.53 29.81 -2.50
C ALA A 186 -4.23 31.20 -3.09
N ALA A 187 -3.86 32.17 -2.23
CA ALA A 187 -3.43 33.49 -2.69
C ALA A 187 -2.14 33.40 -3.52
N LEU A 188 -1.16 32.61 -3.08
CA LEU A 188 0.11 32.42 -3.79
C LEU A 188 -0.05 31.71 -5.15
N LEU A 189 -1.05 30.85 -5.31
CA LEU A 189 -1.38 30.29 -6.63
C LEU A 189 -1.75 31.37 -7.66
N SER A 190 -2.24 32.54 -7.22
CA SER A 190 -2.56 33.64 -8.14
C SER A 190 -1.33 34.40 -8.66
N VAL A 191 -0.16 34.24 -8.04
CA VAL A 191 1.10 34.86 -8.48
C VAL A 191 1.52 34.27 -9.82
N GLN A 192 1.70 35.10 -10.84
CA GLN A 192 2.05 34.69 -12.21
C GLN A 192 3.54 34.33 -12.33
N ASN A 193 4.02 33.41 -11.49
CA ASN A 193 5.40 32.93 -11.51
C ASN A 193 5.48 31.43 -11.17
N SER A 194 6.07 30.65 -12.06
CA SER A 194 6.20 29.19 -11.90
C SER A 194 7.06 28.80 -10.70
N SER A 195 8.09 29.59 -10.37
CA SER A 195 8.98 29.32 -9.24
C SER A 195 8.27 29.39 -7.88
N VAL A 196 7.15 30.10 -7.79
CA VAL A 196 6.29 30.15 -6.59
C VAL A 196 5.20 29.09 -6.67
N ARG A 197 4.49 29.01 -7.80
CA ARG A 197 3.36 28.09 -7.97
C ARG A 197 3.73 26.63 -7.78
N ILE A 198 4.86 26.16 -8.32
CA ILE A 198 5.25 24.75 -8.25
C ILE A 198 5.46 24.31 -6.77
N PRO A 199 6.27 25.00 -5.95
CA PRO A 199 6.36 24.72 -4.52
C PRO A 199 5.04 24.78 -3.76
N VAL A 200 4.17 25.75 -4.09
CA VAL A 200 2.85 25.89 -3.47
C VAL A 200 1.96 24.69 -3.78
N LEU A 201 1.94 24.24 -5.03
CA LEU A 201 1.21 23.04 -5.44
C LEU A 201 1.73 21.79 -4.74
N ALA A 202 3.06 21.62 -4.63
CA ALA A 202 3.66 20.51 -3.91
C ALA A 202 3.31 20.53 -2.40
N CYS A 203 3.26 21.72 -1.79
CA CYS A 203 2.80 21.88 -0.41
C CYS A 203 1.32 21.49 -0.25
N LEU A 204 0.44 21.98 -1.14
CA LEU A 204 -0.98 21.62 -1.12
C LEU A 204 -1.19 20.11 -1.34
N ALA A 205 -0.44 19.50 -2.24
CA ALA A 205 -0.49 18.06 -2.45
C ALA A 205 -0.11 17.29 -1.18
N SER A 206 0.96 17.70 -0.50
CA SER A 206 1.41 17.09 0.77
C SER A 206 0.37 17.25 1.89
N MET A 207 -0.26 18.44 1.97
CA MET A 207 -1.34 18.71 2.92
C MET A 207 -2.57 17.82 2.72
N CYS A 208 -2.92 17.52 1.47
CA CYS A 208 -4.10 16.72 1.13
C CYS A 208 -3.86 15.20 1.14
N TRP A 209 -2.63 14.74 1.36
CA TRP A 209 -2.30 13.32 1.28
C TRP A 209 -2.97 12.51 2.39
N ASN A 210 -3.87 11.60 2.01
CA ASN A 210 -4.56 10.66 2.92
C ASN A 210 -5.22 11.33 4.15
N ASN A 211 -5.75 12.53 3.99
CA ASN A 211 -6.39 13.28 5.07
C ASN A 211 -7.66 14.00 4.59
N GLN A 212 -8.81 13.37 4.86
CA GLN A 212 -10.13 13.84 4.45
C GLN A 212 -10.46 15.25 4.96
N ASN A 213 -10.11 15.57 6.22
CA ASN A 213 -10.45 16.86 6.83
C ASN A 213 -9.72 18.02 6.14
N VAL A 214 -8.41 17.87 5.95
CA VAL A 214 -7.58 18.89 5.29
C VAL A 214 -7.92 18.99 3.81
N ALA A 215 -8.15 17.85 3.13
CA ALA A 215 -8.59 17.83 1.74
C ALA A 215 -9.93 18.57 1.55
N ASN A 216 -10.92 18.34 2.42
CA ASN A 216 -12.20 19.06 2.39
C ASN A 216 -12.01 20.57 2.61
N MET A 217 -11.13 20.97 3.53
CA MET A 217 -10.83 22.39 3.77
C MET A 217 -10.20 23.03 2.53
N VAL A 218 -9.19 22.40 1.94
CA VAL A 218 -8.50 22.90 0.75
C VAL A 218 -9.46 22.97 -0.45
N ALA A 219 -10.29 21.95 -0.67
CA ALA A 219 -11.27 21.94 -1.76
C ALA A 219 -12.32 23.06 -1.65
N ASN A 220 -12.70 23.41 -0.42
CA ASN A 220 -13.67 24.48 -0.15
C ASN A 220 -13.04 25.87 0.02
N THR A 221 -11.72 25.95 0.11
CA THR A 221 -11.00 27.23 0.17
C THR A 221 -11.21 27.98 -1.15
N THR A 222 -11.53 29.27 -1.05
CA THR A 222 -11.68 30.18 -2.18
C THR A 222 -10.66 31.30 -2.11
N TYR A 223 -10.23 31.78 -3.27
CA TYR A 223 -9.45 33.01 -3.39
C TYR A 223 -10.03 33.83 -4.54
N LYS A 224 -10.41 35.08 -4.25
CA LYS A 224 -11.16 35.95 -5.18
C LYS A 224 -12.40 35.23 -5.76
N ASP A 225 -13.17 34.59 -4.88
CA ASP A 225 -14.39 33.82 -5.18
C ASP A 225 -14.20 32.59 -6.10
N VAL A 226 -12.96 32.20 -6.39
CA VAL A 226 -12.65 30.98 -7.15
C VAL A 226 -12.17 29.89 -6.20
N LYS A 227 -12.77 28.70 -6.27
CA LYS A 227 -12.31 27.53 -5.49
C LYS A 227 -10.91 27.11 -5.90
N VAL A 228 -10.12 26.64 -4.93
CA VAL A 228 -8.77 26.11 -5.19
C VAL A 228 -8.82 24.97 -6.21
N SER A 229 -9.79 24.05 -6.13
CA SER A 229 -9.94 22.96 -7.11
C SER A 229 -10.09 23.46 -8.55
N SER A 230 -10.82 24.56 -8.77
CA SER A 230 -10.94 25.19 -10.08
C SER A 230 -9.63 25.84 -10.52
N ILE A 231 -8.89 26.47 -9.62
CA ILE A 231 -7.55 27.02 -9.92
C ILE A 231 -6.61 25.88 -10.35
N LEU A 232 -6.55 24.78 -9.58
CA LEU A 232 -5.76 23.59 -9.92
C LEU A 232 -6.11 23.05 -11.31
N ALA A 233 -7.41 22.99 -11.65
CA ALA A 233 -7.89 22.53 -12.95
C ALA A 233 -7.46 23.43 -14.14
N THR A 234 -7.07 24.69 -13.89
CA THR A 234 -6.47 25.56 -14.90
C THR A 234 -4.95 25.38 -15.03
N LEU A 235 -4.29 24.95 -13.95
CA LEU A 235 -2.83 24.79 -13.89
C LEU A 235 -2.35 23.46 -14.51
N ILE A 236 -3.26 22.53 -14.79
CA ILE A 236 -3.02 21.32 -15.59
C ILE A 236 -3.16 21.54 -17.11
N GLY A 237 -3.34 22.80 -17.56
CA GLY A 237 -3.41 23.16 -18.97
C GLY A 237 -2.13 22.85 -19.75
N ARG A 238 -2.25 22.55 -21.05
CA ARG A 238 -1.12 22.16 -21.91
C ARG A 238 -0.08 23.28 -22.12
N ASP A 239 -0.50 24.53 -21.96
CA ASP A 239 0.33 25.74 -22.06
C ASP A 239 1.19 25.98 -20.80
N ARG A 240 1.02 25.17 -19.75
CA ARG A 240 1.74 25.31 -18.48
C ARG A 240 3.03 24.48 -18.47
N PRO A 241 4.04 24.81 -17.64
CA PRO A 241 5.21 23.96 -17.44
C PRO A 241 4.81 22.56 -16.96
N ILE A 242 5.52 21.52 -17.39
CA ILE A 242 5.17 20.12 -17.08
C ILE A 242 5.16 19.87 -15.57
N GLU A 243 6.13 20.41 -14.85
CA GLU A 243 6.23 20.28 -13.39
C GLU A 243 5.01 20.88 -12.69
N MET A 244 4.50 22.01 -13.20
CA MET A 244 3.27 22.62 -12.68
C MET A 244 2.04 21.74 -12.93
N GLN A 245 1.95 21.16 -14.13
CA GLN A 245 0.85 20.25 -14.46
C GLN A 245 0.87 19.00 -13.57
N LEU A 246 2.05 18.42 -13.34
CA LEU A 246 2.23 17.25 -12.47
C LEU A 246 1.81 17.55 -11.03
N GLU A 247 2.27 18.67 -10.47
CA GLU A 247 1.97 19.03 -9.08
C GLU A 247 0.49 19.39 -8.88
N ALA A 248 -0.11 20.09 -9.83
CA ALA A 248 -1.54 20.38 -9.80
C ALA A 248 -2.39 19.11 -9.95
N ALA A 249 -2.00 18.20 -10.85
CA ALA A 249 -2.68 16.91 -11.02
C ALA A 249 -2.53 16.05 -9.75
N ARG A 250 -1.35 16.02 -9.12
CA ARG A 250 -1.11 15.31 -7.86
C ARG A 250 -1.99 15.85 -6.73
N CYS A 251 -2.13 17.17 -6.63
CA CYS A 251 -3.03 17.78 -5.64
C CYS A 251 -4.50 17.38 -5.90
N LEU A 252 -4.97 17.41 -7.14
CA LEU A 252 -6.33 16.98 -7.51
C LEU A 252 -6.56 15.49 -7.23
N THR A 253 -5.57 14.65 -7.55
CA THR A 253 -5.61 13.23 -7.21
C THR A 253 -5.72 13.01 -5.69
N ASN A 254 -4.93 13.73 -4.89
CA ASN A 254 -4.99 13.61 -3.43
C ASN A 254 -6.33 14.08 -2.86
N LEU A 255 -6.89 15.18 -3.38
CA LEU A 255 -8.24 15.64 -3.02
C LEU A 255 -9.31 14.58 -3.33
N HIS A 256 -9.22 13.92 -4.49
CA HIS A 256 -10.13 12.85 -4.84
C HIS A 256 -9.95 11.61 -3.93
N ARG A 257 -8.71 11.13 -3.77
CA ARG A 257 -8.40 9.93 -2.99
C ARG A 257 -8.69 10.09 -1.50
N ALA A 258 -8.61 11.32 -0.99
CA ALA A 258 -9.06 11.70 0.35
C ALA A 258 -10.54 12.11 0.39
N GLY A 259 -11.35 11.76 -0.62
CA GLY A 259 -12.81 11.89 -0.61
C GLY A 259 -13.38 13.31 -0.68
N ALA A 260 -12.57 14.33 -0.97
CA ALA A 260 -13.02 15.72 -1.05
C ALA A 260 -13.62 16.09 -2.42
N ILE A 261 -13.26 15.35 -3.46
CA ILE A 261 -13.80 15.48 -4.82
C ILE A 261 -14.24 14.08 -5.29
N SER A 262 -15.46 13.97 -5.79
CA SER A 262 -15.98 12.71 -6.35
C SER A 262 -15.22 12.32 -7.64
N SER A 263 -15.07 11.02 -7.92
CA SER A 263 -14.52 10.57 -9.20
C SER A 263 -15.37 11.01 -10.39
N ASN A 264 -16.68 11.18 -10.19
CA ASN A 264 -17.60 11.68 -11.23
C ASN A 264 -17.46 13.18 -11.52
N ASP A 265 -16.65 13.90 -10.73
CA ASP A 265 -16.40 15.32 -10.99
C ASP A 265 -15.64 15.49 -12.32
N PRO A 266 -16.12 16.37 -13.24
CA PRO A 266 -15.45 16.64 -14.51
C PRO A 266 -13.97 17.03 -14.39
N ILE A 267 -13.56 17.63 -13.27
CA ILE A 267 -12.15 17.98 -13.02
C ILE A 267 -11.29 16.70 -12.93
N ILE A 268 -11.82 15.61 -12.38
CA ILE A 268 -11.10 14.35 -12.28
C ILE A 268 -11.14 13.62 -13.62
N THR A 269 -12.33 13.26 -14.10
CA THR A 269 -12.51 12.39 -15.28
C THR A 269 -12.09 13.04 -16.58
N TYR A 270 -12.39 14.32 -16.80
CA TYR A 270 -12.16 14.97 -18.10
C TYR A 270 -10.95 15.92 -18.12
N ARG A 271 -10.29 16.14 -16.98
CA ARG A 271 -9.07 16.97 -16.95
C ARG A 271 -7.87 16.28 -16.32
N THR A 272 -7.97 15.87 -15.06
CA THR A 272 -6.85 15.30 -14.30
C THR A 272 -6.37 13.99 -14.93
N LEU A 273 -7.30 13.06 -15.19
CA LEU A 273 -6.99 11.77 -15.77
C LEU A 273 -6.37 11.90 -17.19
N PRO A 274 -6.97 12.63 -18.16
CA PRO A 274 -6.36 12.83 -19.47
C PRO A 274 -5.01 13.56 -19.42
N CYS A 275 -4.82 14.49 -18.47
CA CYS A 275 -3.54 15.16 -18.26
C CYS A 275 -2.45 14.14 -17.90
N LEU A 276 -2.70 13.29 -16.90
CA LEU A 276 -1.74 12.27 -16.47
C LEU A 276 -1.45 11.24 -17.56
N VAL A 277 -2.47 10.79 -18.30
CA VAL A 277 -2.31 9.87 -19.43
C VAL A 277 -1.42 10.47 -20.52
N ARG A 278 -1.60 11.76 -20.84
CA ARG A 278 -0.73 12.47 -21.78
C ARG A 278 0.69 12.61 -21.24
N LEU A 279 0.86 12.95 -19.96
CA LEU A 279 2.19 13.13 -19.37
C LEU A 279 3.00 11.82 -19.25
N CYS A 280 2.36 10.65 -19.42
CA CYS A 280 3.04 9.35 -19.51
C CYS A 280 3.71 9.10 -20.88
N GLN A 281 3.33 9.84 -21.93
CA GLN A 281 3.78 9.59 -23.30
C GLN A 281 5.30 9.80 -23.48
N THR A 282 5.86 9.12 -24.48
CA THR A 282 7.32 9.02 -24.73
C THR A 282 8.00 10.33 -25.09
N GLU A 283 7.22 11.37 -25.45
CA GLU A 283 7.72 12.72 -25.74
C GLU A 283 8.26 13.48 -24.51
N HIS A 284 7.92 13.02 -23.30
CA HIS A 284 8.33 13.65 -22.05
C HIS A 284 9.56 12.99 -21.44
N SER A 285 10.25 13.71 -20.55
CA SER A 285 11.41 13.17 -19.83
C SER A 285 11.02 11.97 -18.95
N GLU A 286 11.97 11.05 -18.76
CA GLU A 286 11.77 9.84 -17.95
C GLU A 286 11.25 10.15 -16.53
N GLY A 287 11.80 11.17 -15.87
CA GLY A 287 11.35 11.60 -14.54
C GLY A 287 9.90 12.13 -14.53
N ASN A 288 9.52 12.92 -15.54
CA ASN A 288 8.17 13.45 -15.64
C ASN A 288 7.15 12.35 -15.94
N ARG A 289 7.51 11.41 -16.83
CA ARG A 289 6.68 10.25 -17.15
C ARG A 289 6.51 9.32 -15.94
N ALA A 290 7.58 9.08 -15.17
CA ALA A 290 7.51 8.30 -13.94
C ALA A 290 6.58 8.96 -12.90
N SER A 291 6.70 10.27 -12.69
CA SER A 291 5.82 11.01 -11.79
C SER A 291 4.35 10.98 -12.24
N ALA A 292 4.11 11.13 -13.55
CA ALA A 292 2.78 11.02 -14.13
C ALA A 292 2.18 9.63 -13.93
N ALA A 293 2.93 8.57 -14.24
CA ALA A 293 2.50 7.19 -14.12
C ALA A 293 2.22 6.80 -12.65
N ASN A 294 3.05 7.25 -11.71
CA ASN A 294 2.82 6.99 -10.28
C ASN A 294 1.57 7.72 -9.77
N THR A 295 1.36 8.98 -10.20
CA THR A 295 0.16 9.74 -9.83
C THR A 295 -1.10 9.15 -10.47
N LEU A 296 -0.99 8.67 -11.71
CA LEU A 296 -2.05 7.97 -12.43
C LEU A 296 -2.43 6.68 -11.72
N ALA A 297 -1.43 5.87 -11.34
CA ALA A 297 -1.63 4.63 -10.60
C ALA A 297 -2.42 4.86 -9.32
N TYR A 298 -2.06 5.91 -8.55
CA TYR A 298 -2.76 6.27 -7.33
C TYR A 298 -4.18 6.80 -7.61
N LEU A 299 -4.38 7.56 -8.68
CA LEU A 299 -5.69 8.08 -9.08
C LEU A 299 -6.68 6.95 -9.41
N THR A 300 -6.24 5.95 -10.17
CA THR A 300 -7.11 4.87 -10.67
C THR A 300 -7.23 3.68 -9.71
N GLU A 301 -6.47 3.62 -8.62
CA GLU A 301 -6.30 2.41 -7.79
C GLU A 301 -7.62 1.82 -7.26
N VAL A 302 -8.57 2.69 -6.89
CA VAL A 302 -9.81 2.28 -6.20
C VAL A 302 -11.08 2.51 -7.03
N ASP A 303 -10.95 2.96 -8.28
CA ASP A 303 -12.09 3.39 -9.09
C ASP A 303 -12.08 2.67 -10.45
N SER A 304 -13.04 1.77 -10.63
CA SER A 304 -13.16 0.96 -11.86
C SER A 304 -13.47 1.80 -13.09
N ASP A 305 -14.23 2.89 -12.94
CA ASP A 305 -14.62 3.73 -14.07
C ASP A 305 -13.42 4.55 -14.56
N LEU A 306 -12.62 5.08 -13.63
CA LEU A 306 -11.36 5.75 -13.97
C LEU A 306 -10.36 4.76 -14.60
N GLN A 307 -10.28 3.51 -14.13
CA GLN A 307 -9.47 2.46 -14.77
C GLN A 307 -9.89 2.23 -16.22
N GLN A 308 -11.20 2.08 -16.47
CA GLN A 308 -11.75 1.91 -17.80
C GLN A 308 -11.42 3.11 -18.69
N VAL A 309 -11.73 4.33 -18.25
CA VAL A 309 -11.48 5.56 -19.03
C VAL A 309 -9.98 5.73 -19.34
N ALA A 310 -9.11 5.47 -18.37
CA ALA A 310 -7.65 5.54 -18.57
C ALA A 310 -7.21 4.54 -19.64
N ALA A 311 -7.75 3.32 -19.56
CA ALA A 311 -7.36 2.24 -20.42
C ALA A 311 -7.92 2.37 -21.86
N ILE A 312 -8.94 3.20 -22.12
CA ILE A 312 -9.39 3.50 -23.51
C ILE A 312 -8.22 4.01 -24.37
N SER A 313 -7.26 4.72 -23.78
CA SER A 313 -6.07 5.18 -24.48
C SER A 313 -5.12 4.02 -24.78
N ASN A 314 -5.18 3.47 -25.99
CA ASN A 314 -4.24 2.43 -26.46
C ASN A 314 -2.76 2.89 -26.37
N GLN A 315 -2.52 4.20 -26.45
CA GLN A 315 -1.18 4.77 -26.32
C GLN A 315 -0.64 4.70 -24.90
N LEU A 316 -1.50 4.67 -23.87
CA LEU A 316 -1.06 4.58 -22.47
C LEU A 316 -0.32 3.27 -22.19
N VAL A 317 -0.90 2.14 -22.57
CA VAL A 317 -0.32 0.80 -22.34
C VAL A 317 1.07 0.71 -22.97
N SER A 318 1.21 1.14 -24.22
CA SER A 318 2.51 1.18 -24.92
C SER A 318 3.51 2.12 -24.23
N ALA A 319 3.07 3.30 -23.81
CA ALA A 319 3.93 4.26 -23.11
C ALA A 319 4.43 3.73 -21.75
N LEU A 320 3.60 2.96 -21.03
CA LEU A 320 3.97 2.31 -19.77
C LEU A 320 4.94 1.14 -20.00
N VAL A 321 4.76 0.33 -21.04
CA VAL A 321 5.75 -0.72 -21.39
C VAL A 321 7.10 -0.09 -21.69
N ASN A 322 7.14 1.03 -22.42
CA ASN A 322 8.39 1.74 -22.68
C ASN A 322 9.09 2.23 -21.38
N LEU A 323 8.34 2.58 -20.34
CA LEU A 323 8.91 2.95 -19.03
C LEU A 323 9.53 1.76 -18.29
N LEU A 324 9.08 0.53 -18.55
CA LEU A 324 9.69 -0.68 -17.95
C LEU A 324 11.11 -0.93 -18.47
N SER A 325 11.41 -0.48 -19.69
CA SER A 325 12.74 -0.58 -20.30
C SER A 325 13.70 0.55 -19.88
N CYS A 326 13.24 1.51 -19.09
CA CYS A 326 14.08 2.63 -18.61
C CYS A 326 15.07 2.18 -17.53
N ARG A 327 16.19 2.90 -17.41
CA ARG A 327 17.21 2.62 -16.38
C ARG A 327 16.77 3.10 -14.99
N SER A 328 15.92 4.12 -14.88
CA SER A 328 15.46 4.62 -13.59
C SER A 328 14.58 3.60 -12.89
N VAL A 329 14.97 3.30 -11.65
CA VAL A 329 14.19 2.53 -10.69
C VAL A 329 12.78 3.12 -10.54
N ALA A 330 12.67 4.45 -10.40
CA ALA A 330 11.39 5.13 -10.22
C ALA A 330 10.48 4.99 -11.46
N ALA A 331 11.04 4.99 -12.66
CA ALA A 331 10.26 4.80 -13.90
C ALA A 331 9.67 3.39 -14.00
N ARG A 332 10.49 2.37 -13.76
CA ARG A 332 10.05 0.97 -13.77
C ARG A 332 9.01 0.69 -12.69
N GLN A 333 9.25 1.17 -11.46
CA GLN A 333 8.28 1.07 -10.37
C GLN A 333 6.94 1.74 -10.71
N ALA A 334 6.97 2.97 -11.22
CA ALA A 334 5.77 3.72 -11.56
C ALA A 334 4.95 3.02 -12.65
N ALA A 335 5.62 2.44 -13.66
CA ALA A 335 4.98 1.68 -14.70
C ALA A 335 4.30 0.41 -14.17
N PHE A 336 4.98 -0.39 -13.36
CA PHE A 336 4.37 -1.56 -12.73
C PHE A 336 3.20 -1.20 -11.82
N ARG A 337 3.29 -0.12 -11.04
CA ARG A 337 2.17 0.38 -10.22
C ARG A 337 0.98 0.80 -11.08
N ALA A 338 1.22 1.48 -12.19
CA ALA A 338 0.17 1.87 -13.13
C ALA A 338 -0.51 0.63 -13.74
N PHE A 339 0.25 -0.38 -14.17
CA PHE A 339 -0.33 -1.63 -14.65
C PHE A 339 -1.13 -2.36 -13.57
N ALA A 340 -0.59 -2.47 -12.35
CA ALA A 340 -1.29 -3.10 -11.23
C ALA A 340 -2.64 -2.43 -10.93
N SER A 341 -2.69 -1.10 -11.01
CA SER A 341 -3.87 -0.28 -10.81
C SER A 341 -4.90 -0.47 -11.94
N LEU A 342 -4.48 -0.36 -13.20
CA LEU A 342 -5.35 -0.55 -14.37
C LEU A 342 -5.93 -1.97 -14.46
N ALA A 343 -5.15 -2.98 -14.08
CA ALA A 343 -5.53 -4.39 -14.13
C ALA A 343 -6.38 -4.86 -12.93
N ALA A 344 -6.66 -3.99 -11.95
CA ALA A 344 -7.18 -4.41 -10.65
C ALA A 344 -8.56 -5.07 -10.74
N ASN A 345 -9.50 -4.49 -11.50
CA ASN A 345 -10.91 -4.87 -11.44
C ASN A 345 -11.47 -5.41 -12.77
N ASP A 346 -11.00 -4.93 -13.92
CA ASP A 346 -11.60 -5.20 -15.23
C ASP A 346 -10.88 -6.33 -16.01
N GLU A 347 -11.63 -7.33 -16.49
CA GLU A 347 -11.08 -8.49 -17.21
C GLU A 347 -10.58 -8.14 -18.62
N ASP A 348 -11.27 -7.27 -19.34
CA ASP A 348 -10.88 -6.87 -20.69
C ASP A 348 -9.61 -6.02 -20.65
N ILE A 349 -9.48 -5.17 -19.62
CA ILE A 349 -8.24 -4.43 -19.38
C ILE A 349 -7.08 -5.39 -19.06
N ARG A 350 -7.28 -6.36 -18.16
CA ARG A 350 -6.26 -7.39 -17.84
C ARG A 350 -5.79 -8.11 -19.10
N LYS A 351 -6.73 -8.61 -19.90
CA LYS A 351 -6.43 -9.32 -21.14
C LYS A 351 -5.60 -8.48 -22.10
N ARG A 352 -6.02 -7.24 -22.36
CA ARG A 352 -5.28 -6.33 -23.25
C ARG A 352 -3.88 -6.00 -22.72
N ILE A 353 -3.73 -5.81 -21.41
CA ILE A 353 -2.42 -5.59 -20.79
C ILE A 353 -1.54 -6.82 -21.01
N ILE A 354 -2.03 -8.03 -20.72
CA ILE A 354 -1.28 -9.28 -20.89
C ILE A 354 -0.90 -9.53 -22.36
N ASP A 355 -1.80 -9.26 -23.30
CA ASP A 355 -1.57 -9.40 -24.74
C ASP A 355 -0.56 -8.36 -25.28
N THR A 356 -0.12 -7.41 -24.45
CA THR A 356 0.91 -6.44 -24.84
C THR A 356 2.28 -7.13 -24.91
N LYS A 357 2.89 -7.03 -26.09
CA LYS A 357 4.19 -7.64 -26.39
C LYS A 357 5.25 -7.26 -25.33
N CYS A 358 6.03 -8.26 -24.89
CA CYS A 358 7.13 -8.14 -23.92
C CYS A 358 6.72 -7.76 -22.48
N LEU A 359 5.43 -7.57 -22.18
CA LEU A 359 5.02 -7.22 -20.82
C LEU A 359 5.33 -8.35 -19.83
N MET A 360 4.94 -9.59 -20.15
CA MET A 360 5.16 -10.72 -19.25
C MET A 360 6.64 -10.98 -19.03
N ASP A 361 7.48 -10.83 -20.05
CA ASP A 361 8.94 -10.89 -19.92
C ASP A 361 9.45 -9.81 -18.95
N SER A 362 8.97 -8.57 -19.10
CA SER A 362 9.32 -7.46 -18.21
C SER A 362 8.86 -7.72 -16.77
N VAL A 363 7.68 -8.32 -16.57
CA VAL A 363 7.20 -8.72 -15.24
C VAL A 363 8.15 -9.75 -14.63
N LEU A 364 8.55 -10.78 -15.38
CA LEU A 364 9.49 -11.80 -14.90
C LEU A 364 10.86 -11.21 -14.55
N GLU A 365 11.42 -10.35 -15.39
CA GLU A 365 12.64 -9.60 -15.10
C GLU A 365 12.49 -8.75 -13.83
N GLY A 366 11.33 -8.11 -13.65
CA GLY A 366 11.01 -7.34 -12.45
C GLY A 366 10.92 -8.18 -11.18
N LEU A 367 10.46 -9.43 -11.25
CA LEU A 367 10.43 -10.35 -10.11
C LEU A 367 11.83 -10.75 -9.64
N ASP A 368 12.81 -10.79 -10.54
CA ASP A 368 14.21 -11.18 -10.28
C ASP A 368 15.15 -9.98 -10.12
N ASP A 369 14.61 -8.75 -10.11
CA ASP A 369 15.41 -7.52 -10.05
C ASP A 369 16.17 -7.40 -8.72
N GLU A 370 17.38 -6.84 -8.73
CA GLU A 370 18.17 -6.62 -7.50
C GLU A 370 17.49 -5.63 -6.54
N ASN A 371 16.70 -4.68 -7.06
CA ASN A 371 16.00 -3.67 -6.27
C ASN A 371 14.65 -4.21 -5.74
N GLU A 372 14.50 -4.19 -4.41
CA GLU A 372 13.31 -4.74 -3.75
C GLU A 372 12.00 -4.04 -4.11
N ASP A 373 12.01 -2.72 -4.26
CA ASP A 373 10.81 -1.96 -4.57
C ASP A 373 10.30 -2.29 -5.99
N ILE A 374 11.20 -2.65 -6.91
CA ILE A 374 10.83 -3.12 -8.25
C ILE A 374 10.24 -4.51 -8.18
N ARG A 375 10.87 -5.42 -7.43
CA ARG A 375 10.27 -6.74 -7.14
C ARG A 375 8.87 -6.59 -6.57
N LEU A 376 8.69 -5.71 -5.60
CA LEU A 376 7.38 -5.45 -4.98
C LEU A 376 6.37 -4.90 -5.99
N ALA A 377 6.75 -3.93 -6.82
CA ALA A 377 5.88 -3.38 -7.84
C ALA A 377 5.51 -4.42 -8.92
N ALA A 378 6.48 -5.22 -9.37
CA ALA A 378 6.29 -6.30 -10.34
C ALA A 378 5.37 -7.40 -9.78
N VAL A 379 5.56 -7.81 -8.52
CA VAL A 379 4.68 -8.77 -7.83
C VAL A 379 3.26 -8.23 -7.70
N ARG A 380 3.08 -6.94 -7.34
CA ARG A 380 1.74 -6.32 -7.27
C ARG A 380 1.07 -6.26 -8.64
N CYS A 381 1.84 -5.99 -9.70
CA CYS A 381 1.37 -6.08 -11.08
C CYS A 381 0.92 -7.51 -11.41
N LEU A 382 1.79 -8.51 -11.20
CA LEU A 382 1.47 -9.93 -11.42
C LEU A 382 0.24 -10.37 -10.62
N HIS A 383 0.12 -9.95 -9.37
CA HIS A 383 -1.05 -10.23 -8.54
C HIS A 383 -2.34 -9.72 -9.19
N SER A 384 -2.37 -8.47 -9.67
CA SER A 384 -3.54 -7.94 -10.38
C SER A 384 -3.84 -8.72 -11.67
N LEU A 385 -2.82 -9.03 -12.47
CA LEU A 385 -2.98 -9.79 -13.71
C LEU A 385 -3.46 -11.23 -13.46
N SER A 386 -3.00 -11.87 -12.39
CA SER A 386 -3.34 -13.26 -12.01
C SER A 386 -4.81 -13.46 -11.63
N ARG A 387 -5.60 -12.38 -11.49
CA ARG A 387 -7.06 -12.48 -11.28
C ARG A 387 -7.81 -12.93 -12.54
N SER A 388 -7.17 -12.91 -13.72
CA SER A 388 -7.74 -13.42 -14.96
C SER A 388 -7.70 -14.95 -15.03
N VAL A 389 -8.86 -15.59 -14.90
CA VAL A 389 -9.01 -17.05 -14.99
C VAL A 389 -8.52 -17.61 -16.32
N GLN A 390 -8.80 -16.91 -17.43
CA GLN A 390 -8.40 -17.36 -18.76
C GLN A 390 -6.87 -17.37 -18.88
N GLN A 391 -6.21 -16.31 -18.41
CA GLN A 391 -4.77 -16.11 -18.58
C GLN A 391 -3.92 -16.99 -17.64
N LEU A 392 -4.49 -17.39 -16.49
CA LEU A 392 -3.90 -18.41 -15.62
C LEU A 392 -3.65 -19.74 -16.35
N ARG A 393 -4.49 -20.08 -17.33
CA ARG A 393 -4.44 -21.37 -18.06
C ARG A 393 -3.52 -21.36 -19.28
N THR A 394 -3.21 -20.19 -19.81
CA THR A 394 -2.42 -20.03 -21.05
C THR A 394 -1.11 -19.34 -20.72
N THR A 395 -1.10 -18.01 -20.76
CA THR A 395 0.10 -17.17 -20.72
C THR A 395 0.91 -17.38 -19.44
N PHE A 396 0.24 -17.52 -18.29
CA PHE A 396 0.94 -17.70 -17.00
C PHE A 396 1.64 -19.05 -16.92
N GLN A 397 1.05 -20.07 -17.55
CA GLN A 397 1.65 -21.40 -17.65
C GLN A 397 2.83 -21.40 -18.64
N ASP A 398 2.65 -20.78 -19.81
CA ASP A 398 3.69 -20.70 -20.85
C ASP A 398 4.96 -20.01 -20.33
N HIS A 399 4.78 -18.96 -19.52
CA HIS A 399 5.87 -18.23 -18.88
C HIS A 399 6.37 -18.86 -17.57
N SER A 400 5.74 -19.94 -17.08
CA SER A 400 6.10 -20.59 -15.81
C SER A 400 6.24 -19.62 -14.62
N VAL A 401 5.33 -18.63 -14.53
CA VAL A 401 5.40 -17.51 -13.57
C VAL A 401 5.46 -17.95 -12.10
N TRP A 402 5.02 -19.17 -11.81
CA TRP A 402 5.05 -19.76 -10.49
C TRP A 402 6.48 -19.99 -9.97
N ARG A 403 7.47 -20.21 -10.84
CA ARG A 403 8.87 -20.46 -10.46
C ARG A 403 9.53 -19.25 -9.77
N PRO A 404 9.60 -18.06 -10.39
CA PRO A 404 10.18 -16.89 -9.71
C PRO A 404 9.36 -16.50 -8.47
N LEU A 405 8.05 -16.71 -8.48
CA LEU A 405 7.22 -16.43 -7.31
C LEU A 405 7.55 -17.35 -6.12
N MET A 406 7.77 -18.65 -6.37
CA MET A 406 8.24 -19.60 -5.34
C MET A 406 9.64 -19.25 -4.84
N ALA A 407 10.54 -18.79 -5.73
CA ALA A 407 11.87 -18.32 -5.33
C ALA A 407 11.80 -17.11 -4.39
N LEU A 408 10.93 -16.14 -4.69
CA LEU A 408 10.72 -14.97 -3.83
C LEU A 408 10.23 -15.34 -2.43
N LEU A 409 9.34 -16.32 -2.31
CA LEU A 409 8.81 -16.75 -1.02
C LEU A 409 9.85 -17.48 -0.14
N THR A 410 10.90 -18.04 -0.76
CA THR A 410 11.97 -18.77 -0.07
C THR A 410 13.20 -17.91 0.23
N GLY A 411 13.42 -16.82 -0.53
CA GLY A 411 14.59 -15.94 -0.47
C GLY A 411 14.65 -14.90 0.66
N CYS A 412 13.97 -15.12 1.79
CA CYS A 412 13.91 -14.16 2.92
C CYS A 412 13.56 -12.70 2.54
N PRO A 413 12.44 -12.45 1.84
CA PRO A 413 12.02 -11.09 1.45
C PRO A 413 11.49 -10.29 2.64
N SER A 414 11.34 -8.96 2.47
CA SER A 414 10.58 -8.13 3.40
C SER A 414 9.13 -8.60 3.54
N THR A 415 8.51 -8.26 4.67
CA THR A 415 7.11 -8.62 4.98
C THR A 415 6.13 -8.15 3.90
N GLU A 416 6.35 -6.97 3.32
CA GLU A 416 5.50 -6.44 2.25
C GLU A 416 5.60 -7.26 0.97
N LEU A 417 6.82 -7.57 0.54
CA LEU A 417 7.07 -8.40 -0.64
C LEU A 417 6.55 -9.81 -0.44
N LEU A 418 6.75 -10.40 0.75
CA LEU A 418 6.21 -11.71 1.11
C LEU A 418 4.68 -11.73 1.06
N THR A 419 4.03 -10.67 1.55
CA THR A 419 2.57 -10.54 1.52
C THR A 419 2.06 -10.45 0.09
N ALA A 420 2.66 -9.59 -0.74
CA ALA A 420 2.26 -9.44 -2.13
C ALA A 420 2.47 -10.75 -2.92
N ALA A 421 3.61 -11.42 -2.71
CA ALA A 421 3.97 -12.64 -3.42
C ALA A 421 3.04 -13.80 -3.04
N SER A 422 2.76 -13.97 -1.76
CA SER A 422 1.84 -15.01 -1.28
C SER A 422 0.39 -14.75 -1.72
N SER A 423 -0.05 -13.49 -1.86
CA SER A 423 -1.35 -13.18 -2.45
C SER A 423 -1.43 -13.54 -3.94
N ALA A 424 -0.38 -13.23 -4.73
CA ALA A 424 -0.31 -13.68 -6.12
C ALA A 424 -0.35 -15.21 -6.23
N LEU A 425 0.33 -15.90 -5.30
CA LEU A 425 0.37 -17.36 -5.24
C LEU A 425 -1.02 -17.96 -4.98
N CYS A 426 -1.85 -17.32 -4.15
CA CYS A 426 -3.21 -17.77 -3.88
C CYS A 426 -4.04 -17.91 -5.18
N ASN A 427 -3.87 -16.99 -6.13
CA ASN A 427 -4.56 -17.03 -7.42
C ASN A 427 -4.03 -18.13 -8.35
N LEU A 428 -2.72 -18.42 -8.27
CA LEU A 428 -2.09 -19.52 -9.03
C LEU A 428 -2.45 -20.91 -8.50
N LEU A 429 -3.02 -21.01 -7.29
CA LEU A 429 -3.37 -22.28 -6.64
C LEU A 429 -4.85 -22.65 -6.77
N LEU A 430 -5.62 -21.88 -7.53
CA LEU A 430 -7.01 -22.20 -7.87
C LEU A 430 -7.08 -23.50 -8.69
N GLU A 431 -8.20 -24.21 -8.58
CA GLU A 431 -8.39 -25.56 -9.17
C GLU A 431 -8.03 -25.64 -10.66
N PHE A 432 -8.41 -24.63 -11.43
CA PHE A 432 -8.22 -24.59 -12.87
C PHE A 432 -6.81 -24.14 -13.30
N SER A 433 -5.93 -23.80 -12.35
CA SER A 433 -4.57 -23.35 -12.66
C SER A 433 -3.63 -24.54 -12.88
N PRO A 434 -2.98 -24.65 -14.05
CA PRO A 434 -2.01 -25.71 -14.34
C PRO A 434 -0.72 -25.60 -13.49
N ALA A 435 -0.48 -24.45 -12.84
CA ALA A 435 0.68 -24.24 -11.98
C ALA A 435 0.59 -25.04 -10.65
N LYS A 436 -0.59 -25.53 -10.27
CA LYS A 436 -0.82 -26.25 -9.00
C LYS A 436 0.08 -27.49 -8.86
N GLU A 437 0.13 -28.32 -9.90
CA GLU A 437 0.83 -29.61 -9.84
C GLU A 437 2.37 -29.46 -9.75
N PRO A 438 3.03 -28.65 -10.58
CA PRO A 438 4.46 -28.38 -10.42
C PRO A 438 4.83 -27.79 -9.06
N MET A 439 3.98 -26.93 -8.50
CA MET A 439 4.22 -26.33 -7.18
C MET A 439 4.07 -27.34 -6.04
N LEU A 440 3.13 -28.29 -6.13
CA LEU A 440 3.02 -29.41 -5.19
C LEU A 440 4.30 -30.24 -5.16
N GLN A 441 4.88 -30.52 -6.34
CA GLN A 441 6.14 -31.25 -6.46
C GLN A 441 7.33 -30.51 -5.85
N GLN A 442 7.29 -29.18 -5.80
CA GLN A 442 8.32 -28.34 -5.16
C GLN A 442 8.05 -28.04 -3.67
N GLY A 443 7.10 -28.71 -3.02
CA GLY A 443 6.88 -28.57 -1.59
C GLY A 443 6.16 -27.28 -1.17
N VAL A 444 5.29 -26.74 -2.04
CA VAL A 444 4.49 -25.54 -1.72
C VAL A 444 3.66 -25.71 -0.43
N VAL A 445 3.21 -26.93 -0.11
CA VAL A 445 2.41 -27.19 1.10
C VAL A 445 3.19 -26.83 2.36
N GLN A 446 4.46 -27.23 2.46
CA GLN A 446 5.33 -26.92 3.60
C GLN A 446 5.57 -25.41 3.68
N LEU A 447 5.88 -24.78 2.53
CA LEU A 447 6.09 -23.34 2.46
C LEU A 447 4.86 -22.56 2.97
N LEU A 448 3.66 -22.90 2.50
CA LEU A 448 2.42 -22.26 2.93
C LEU A 448 2.11 -22.50 4.41
N ALA A 449 2.39 -23.69 4.93
CA ALA A 449 2.25 -23.97 6.35
C ALA A 449 3.13 -23.03 7.20
N THR A 450 4.36 -22.71 6.75
CA THR A 450 5.22 -21.74 7.48
C THR A 450 4.62 -20.33 7.52
N LEU A 451 3.89 -19.91 6.49
CA LEU A 451 3.21 -18.60 6.47
C LEU A 451 2.11 -18.52 7.54
N THR A 452 1.46 -19.64 7.87
CA THR A 452 0.39 -19.67 8.88
C THR A 452 0.87 -19.40 10.30
N ILE A 453 2.17 -19.52 10.56
CA ILE A 453 2.78 -19.33 11.89
C ILE A 453 3.32 -17.90 12.06
N ARG A 454 3.31 -17.08 11.00
CA ARG A 454 3.82 -15.71 11.02
C ARG A 454 3.00 -14.80 11.95
N PRO A 455 3.64 -13.82 12.62
CA PRO A 455 2.95 -12.89 13.50
C PRO A 455 1.99 -11.95 12.74
N GLU A 456 2.24 -11.70 11.45
CA GLU A 456 1.41 -10.83 10.62
C GLU A 456 0.11 -11.52 10.17
N PRO A 457 -1.08 -10.95 10.47
CA PRO A 457 -2.36 -11.54 10.07
C PRO A 457 -2.52 -11.71 8.55
N SER A 458 -1.95 -10.81 7.74
CA SER A 458 -2.00 -10.89 6.28
C SER A 458 -1.28 -12.13 5.73
N LEU A 459 -0.12 -12.48 6.31
CA LEU A 459 0.63 -13.66 5.91
C LEU A 459 -0.07 -14.94 6.35
N ARG A 460 -0.63 -14.96 7.57
CA ARG A 460 -1.44 -16.10 8.02
C ARG A 460 -2.65 -16.32 7.12
N LEU A 461 -3.36 -15.23 6.79
CA LEU A 461 -4.50 -15.24 5.88
C LEU A 461 -4.11 -15.81 4.51
N ASN A 462 -3.03 -15.33 3.90
CA ASN A 462 -2.56 -15.83 2.61
C ASN A 462 -2.16 -17.31 2.70
N GLY A 463 -1.44 -17.72 3.74
CA GLY A 463 -1.02 -19.10 3.96
C GLY A 463 -2.20 -20.06 4.03
N VAL A 464 -3.18 -19.77 4.90
CA VAL A 464 -4.37 -20.63 5.05
C VAL A 464 -5.27 -20.59 3.82
N TRP A 465 -5.40 -19.43 3.15
CA TRP A 465 -6.21 -19.30 1.94
C TRP A 465 -5.60 -20.09 0.78
N ALA A 466 -4.28 -20.03 0.59
CA ALA A 466 -3.58 -20.83 -0.40
C ALA A 466 -3.75 -22.34 -0.14
N LEU A 467 -3.64 -22.78 1.13
CA LEU A 467 -3.91 -24.17 1.52
C LEU A 467 -5.37 -24.58 1.27
N MET A 468 -6.32 -23.68 1.54
CA MET A 468 -7.75 -23.89 1.26
C MET A 468 -7.98 -24.11 -0.25
N ASN A 469 -7.36 -23.29 -1.10
CA ASN A 469 -7.43 -23.43 -2.56
C ASN A 469 -6.78 -24.75 -3.03
N LEU A 470 -5.64 -25.12 -2.43
CA LEU A 470 -5.00 -26.41 -2.69
C LEU A 470 -5.88 -27.59 -2.32
N ALA A 471 -6.59 -27.54 -1.19
CA ALA A 471 -7.48 -28.61 -0.72
C ALA A 471 -8.75 -28.76 -1.57
N PHE A 472 -9.20 -27.70 -2.24
CA PHE A 472 -10.40 -27.73 -3.07
C PHE A 472 -10.22 -28.68 -4.26
N GLN A 473 -11.15 -29.63 -4.40
CA GLN A 473 -11.14 -30.71 -5.39
C GLN A 473 -9.80 -31.46 -5.53
N ALA A 474 -9.00 -31.52 -4.47
CA ALA A 474 -7.72 -32.22 -4.50
C ALA A 474 -7.84 -33.71 -4.17
N GLU A 475 -6.88 -34.47 -4.68
CA GLU A 475 -6.65 -35.84 -4.30
C GLU A 475 -6.41 -35.98 -2.79
N GLN A 476 -6.79 -37.13 -2.25
CA GLN A 476 -6.65 -37.44 -0.84
C GLN A 476 -5.22 -37.24 -0.33
N ARG A 477 -4.21 -37.62 -1.12
CA ARG A 477 -2.79 -37.47 -0.78
C ARG A 477 -2.44 -36.03 -0.43
N VAL A 478 -2.87 -35.05 -1.23
CA VAL A 478 -2.59 -33.63 -1.00
C VAL A 478 -3.24 -33.16 0.30
N LYS A 479 -4.46 -33.61 0.58
CA LYS A 479 -5.17 -33.26 1.82
C LYS A 479 -4.49 -33.80 3.07
N SER A 480 -4.02 -35.05 3.02
CA SER A 480 -3.21 -35.65 4.08
C SER A 480 -1.89 -34.89 4.27
N GLN A 481 -1.24 -34.46 3.18
CA GLN A 481 -0.04 -33.63 3.26
C GLN A 481 -0.30 -32.28 3.94
N ILE A 482 -1.41 -31.61 3.64
CA ILE A 482 -1.79 -30.33 4.26
C ILE A 482 -2.00 -30.50 5.77
N LEU A 483 -2.77 -31.52 6.19
CA LEU A 483 -3.01 -31.78 7.61
C LEU A 483 -1.71 -32.11 8.35
N THR A 484 -0.84 -32.90 7.73
CA THR A 484 0.47 -33.25 8.31
C THR A 484 1.36 -32.02 8.44
N ALA A 485 1.39 -31.13 7.43
CA ALA A 485 2.25 -29.95 7.42
C ALA A 485 1.80 -28.87 8.41
N LEU A 486 0.49 -28.68 8.59
CA LEU A 486 -0.03 -27.75 9.60
C LEU A 486 0.15 -28.31 11.01
N GLY A 487 -0.20 -29.59 11.21
CA GLY A 487 -0.33 -30.17 12.53
C GLY A 487 -1.56 -29.66 13.28
N THR A 488 -1.99 -30.44 14.27
CA THR A 488 -3.20 -30.19 15.05
C THR A 488 -3.15 -28.85 15.81
N ASP A 489 -2.03 -28.57 16.50
CA ASP A 489 -1.89 -27.37 17.31
C ASP A 489 -2.03 -26.09 16.48
N GLN A 490 -1.48 -26.10 15.26
CA GLN A 490 -1.59 -24.94 14.38
C GLN A 490 -3.01 -24.72 13.89
N ILE A 491 -3.75 -25.78 13.56
CA ILE A 491 -5.16 -25.68 13.17
C ILE A 491 -5.97 -25.03 14.29
N PHE A 492 -5.78 -25.44 15.54
CA PHE A 492 -6.46 -24.81 16.68
C PHE A 492 -6.06 -23.36 16.89
N ARG A 493 -4.77 -23.01 16.73
CA ARG A 493 -4.32 -21.61 16.77
C ARG A 493 -5.01 -20.75 15.71
N LEU A 494 -5.17 -21.28 14.49
CA LEU A 494 -5.85 -20.58 13.40
C LEU A 494 -7.38 -20.47 13.60
N LEU A 495 -8.00 -21.48 14.22
CA LEU A 495 -9.42 -21.42 14.60
C LEU A 495 -9.68 -20.44 15.77
N ALA A 496 -8.67 -20.17 16.58
CA ALA A 496 -8.72 -19.19 17.66
C ALA A 496 -8.12 -17.83 17.27
N ASP A 497 -7.85 -17.59 15.98
CA ASP A 497 -7.21 -16.36 15.53
C ASP A 497 -8.11 -15.14 15.76
N SER A 498 -7.51 -14.04 16.22
CA SER A 498 -8.18 -12.76 16.40
C SER A 498 -8.70 -12.15 15.09
N ASP A 499 -8.07 -12.46 13.95
CA ASP A 499 -8.52 -12.00 12.64
C ASP A 499 -9.58 -12.96 12.08
N THR A 500 -10.84 -12.52 12.07
CA THR A 500 -11.99 -13.29 11.57
C THR A 500 -11.78 -13.79 10.14
N ARG A 501 -10.98 -13.10 9.30
CA ARG A 501 -10.70 -13.55 7.93
C ARG A 501 -9.84 -14.81 7.94
N VAL A 502 -8.88 -14.91 8.85
CA VAL A 502 -8.03 -16.10 9.02
C VAL A 502 -8.89 -17.27 9.48
N LEU A 503 -9.71 -17.06 10.52
CA LEU A 503 -10.68 -18.04 11.01
C LEU A 503 -11.60 -18.55 9.89
N MET A 504 -12.22 -17.65 9.12
CA MET A 504 -13.11 -18.01 8.01
C MET A 504 -12.41 -18.87 6.95
N LYS A 505 -11.18 -18.53 6.56
CA LYS A 505 -10.41 -19.34 5.60
C LYS A 505 -9.94 -20.67 6.18
N THR A 506 -9.70 -20.73 7.49
CA THR A 506 -9.39 -21.98 8.21
C THR A 506 -10.58 -22.93 8.21
N LEU A 507 -11.79 -22.43 8.48
CA LEU A 507 -13.02 -23.22 8.37
C LEU A 507 -13.27 -23.68 6.94
N GLY A 508 -13.05 -22.81 5.96
CA GLY A 508 -13.10 -23.18 4.55
C GLY A 508 -12.10 -24.28 4.18
N LEU A 509 -10.88 -24.22 4.72
CA LEU A 509 -9.88 -25.28 4.55
C LEU A 509 -10.37 -26.60 5.15
N LEU A 510 -10.84 -26.60 6.40
CA LEU A 510 -11.37 -27.81 7.05
C LEU A 510 -12.53 -28.40 6.24
N ARG A 511 -13.46 -27.56 5.76
CA ARG A 511 -14.57 -27.97 4.91
C ARG A 511 -14.11 -28.68 3.64
N ASN A 512 -13.07 -28.16 2.98
CA ASN A 512 -12.49 -28.77 1.77
C ASN A 512 -11.72 -30.07 2.08
N LEU A 513 -11.12 -30.17 3.27
CA LEU A 513 -10.41 -31.38 3.69
C LEU A 513 -11.38 -32.55 3.93
N VAL A 514 -12.56 -32.29 4.50
CA VAL A 514 -13.61 -33.30 4.74
C VAL A 514 -14.62 -33.45 3.59
N SER A 515 -14.29 -33.05 2.36
CA SER A 515 -15.16 -33.21 1.18
C SER A 515 -14.33 -33.49 -0.07
N PRO A 516 -14.71 -34.38 -1.01
CA PRO A 516 -16.01 -35.02 -1.13
C PRO A 516 -16.16 -36.25 -0.22
N ARG A 517 -17.35 -36.86 -0.25
CA ARG A 517 -17.71 -38.05 0.55
C ARG A 517 -16.64 -39.14 0.55
N THR A 518 -16.06 -39.44 -0.61
CA THR A 518 -15.02 -40.47 -0.78
C THR A 518 -13.79 -40.26 0.11
N HIS A 519 -13.47 -39.02 0.49
CA HIS A 519 -12.34 -38.72 1.37
C HIS A 519 -12.78 -38.55 2.82
N THR A 520 -14.05 -38.23 3.06
CA THR A 520 -14.59 -37.85 4.38
C THR A 520 -14.28 -38.91 5.43
N ASP A 521 -14.58 -40.17 5.13
CA ASP A 521 -14.40 -41.28 6.07
C ASP A 521 -12.93 -41.52 6.45
N THR A 522 -12.02 -41.38 5.50
CA THR A 522 -10.59 -41.55 5.80
C THR A 522 -10.02 -40.35 6.56
N MET A 523 -10.46 -39.14 6.22
CA MET A 523 -9.99 -37.94 6.91
C MET A 523 -10.47 -37.92 8.36
N MET A 524 -11.71 -38.33 8.59
CA MET A 524 -12.28 -38.45 9.93
C MET A 524 -11.72 -39.66 10.70
N SER A 525 -11.33 -40.75 10.05
CA SER A 525 -10.64 -41.85 10.75
C SER A 525 -9.26 -41.45 11.26
N LEU A 526 -8.55 -40.58 10.54
CA LEU A 526 -7.21 -40.12 10.92
C LEU A 526 -7.24 -38.94 11.91
N HIS A 527 -8.18 -38.02 11.75
CA HIS A 527 -8.18 -36.73 12.46
C HIS A 527 -9.55 -36.33 13.05
N GLY A 528 -10.50 -37.25 13.13
CA GLY A 528 -11.87 -36.98 13.52
C GLY A 528 -12.02 -36.27 14.87
N PRO A 529 -11.38 -36.72 15.97
CA PRO A 529 -11.48 -36.06 17.26
C PRO A 529 -11.04 -34.58 17.21
N GLN A 530 -9.95 -34.29 16.50
CA GLN A 530 -9.41 -32.93 16.38
C GLN A 530 -10.31 -32.04 15.54
N VAL A 531 -10.84 -32.55 14.42
CA VAL A 531 -11.79 -31.81 13.58
C VAL A 531 -13.07 -31.51 14.36
N MET A 532 -13.62 -32.49 15.07
CA MET A 532 -14.81 -32.30 15.90
C MET A 532 -14.59 -31.28 17.02
N GLN A 533 -13.46 -31.35 17.73
CA GLN A 533 -13.13 -30.38 18.77
C GLN A 533 -12.99 -28.96 18.21
N GLY A 534 -12.37 -28.80 17.02
CA GLY A 534 -12.26 -27.50 16.36
C GLY A 534 -13.61 -26.92 15.94
N VAL A 535 -14.51 -27.76 15.43
CA VAL A 535 -15.89 -27.38 15.10
C VAL A 535 -16.67 -26.97 16.36
N VAL A 536 -16.58 -27.76 17.43
CA VAL A 536 -17.26 -27.47 18.71
C VAL A 536 -16.77 -26.14 19.29
N LEU A 537 -15.46 -25.89 19.29
CA LEU A 537 -14.86 -24.63 19.73
C LEU A 537 -15.51 -23.41 19.04
N VAL A 538 -15.71 -23.48 17.73
CA VAL A 538 -16.33 -22.40 16.95
C VAL A 538 -17.84 -22.29 17.19
N LEU A 539 -18.54 -23.41 17.36
CA LEU A 539 -19.98 -23.37 17.66
C LEU A 539 -20.28 -22.84 19.07
N GLU A 540 -19.37 -23.04 20.01
CA GLU A 540 -19.43 -22.54 21.40
C GLU A 540 -18.95 -21.11 21.55
N GLY A 541 -18.02 -20.68 20.69
CA GLY A 541 -17.46 -19.34 20.74
C GLY A 541 -18.48 -18.23 20.45
N PRO A 542 -18.19 -17.00 20.90
CA PRO A 542 -19.01 -15.81 20.65
C PRO A 542 -18.81 -15.28 19.21
N HIS A 543 -19.02 -16.14 18.22
CA HIS A 543 -18.84 -15.82 16.81
C HIS A 543 -20.16 -15.47 16.13
N SER A 544 -20.07 -14.75 15.01
CA SER A 544 -21.24 -14.36 14.21
C SER A 544 -21.91 -15.59 13.56
N PRO A 545 -23.19 -15.47 13.15
CA PRO A 545 -23.90 -16.55 12.44
C PRO A 545 -23.14 -17.06 11.21
N GLU A 546 -22.48 -16.20 10.44
CA GLU A 546 -21.76 -16.58 9.21
C GLU A 546 -20.55 -17.47 9.49
N VAL A 547 -19.86 -17.25 10.62
CA VAL A 547 -18.75 -18.09 11.06
C VAL A 547 -19.27 -19.45 11.51
N LYS A 548 -20.34 -19.46 12.31
CA LYS A 548 -20.96 -20.69 12.82
C LYS A 548 -21.57 -21.53 11.69
N GLU A 549 -22.11 -20.89 10.66
CA GLU A 549 -22.59 -21.54 9.43
C GLU A 549 -21.49 -22.37 8.78
N GLN A 550 -20.24 -21.87 8.70
CA GLN A 550 -19.14 -22.65 8.12
C GLN A 550 -18.82 -23.89 8.95
N ALA A 551 -18.89 -23.80 10.28
CA ALA A 551 -18.72 -24.95 11.17
C ALA A 551 -19.84 -25.99 10.99
N LEU A 552 -21.09 -25.55 10.83
CA LEU A 552 -22.23 -26.42 10.51
C LEU A 552 -22.09 -27.07 9.13
N CYS A 553 -21.57 -26.36 8.13
CA CYS A 553 -21.27 -26.94 6.82
C CYS A 553 -20.21 -28.05 6.88
N ILE A 554 -19.22 -27.93 7.78
CA ILE A 554 -18.24 -29.00 8.04
C ILE A 554 -18.96 -30.21 8.63
N LEU A 555 -19.84 -30.03 9.62
CA LEU A 555 -20.66 -31.13 10.17
C LEU A 555 -21.54 -31.77 9.09
N GLY A 556 -22.13 -30.96 8.20
CA GLY A 556 -22.91 -31.47 7.07
C GLY A 556 -22.11 -32.36 6.12
N ASN A 557 -20.84 -32.03 5.86
CA ASN A 557 -19.93 -32.88 5.08
C ASN A 557 -19.57 -34.16 5.85
N ILE A 558 -19.30 -34.06 7.15
CA ILE A 558 -19.00 -35.22 8.02
C ILE A 558 -20.21 -36.17 8.07
N ALA A 559 -21.42 -35.64 8.17
CA ALA A 559 -22.68 -36.39 8.17
C ALA A 559 -22.90 -37.17 6.86
N ASP A 560 -22.35 -36.69 5.74
CA ASP A 560 -22.44 -37.36 4.44
C ASP A 560 -21.57 -38.63 4.35
N GLY A 561 -20.45 -38.68 5.09
CA GLY A 561 -19.55 -39.85 5.13
C GLY A 561 -20.19 -41.05 5.85
N GLU A 562 -19.85 -42.27 5.43
CA GLU A 562 -20.49 -43.51 5.90
C GLU A 562 -20.20 -43.82 7.38
N LYS A 563 -18.93 -43.73 7.77
CA LYS A 563 -18.45 -43.92 9.15
C LYS A 563 -18.25 -42.59 9.86
N ALA A 564 -17.92 -41.53 9.13
CA ALA A 564 -17.65 -40.20 9.65
C ALA A 564 -18.83 -39.63 10.46
N ARG A 565 -20.07 -39.89 10.03
CA ARG A 565 -21.30 -39.47 10.74
C ARG A 565 -21.39 -39.96 12.17
N GLU A 566 -20.74 -41.07 12.51
CA GLU A 566 -20.76 -41.62 13.88
C GLU A 566 -20.08 -40.68 14.87
N HIS A 567 -19.14 -39.83 14.43
CA HIS A 567 -18.58 -38.76 15.26
C HIS A 567 -19.62 -37.72 15.70
N ILE A 568 -20.70 -37.56 14.92
CA ILE A 568 -21.82 -36.69 15.26
C ILE A 568 -22.86 -37.46 16.06
N MET A 569 -23.27 -38.65 15.60
CA MET A 569 -24.32 -39.44 16.25
C MET A 569 -23.97 -39.92 17.66
N SER A 570 -22.67 -40.12 17.94
CA SER A 570 -22.17 -40.47 19.28
C SER A 570 -21.99 -39.26 20.21
N ASN A 571 -22.07 -38.03 19.69
CA ASN A 571 -21.85 -36.81 20.46
C ASN A 571 -23.18 -36.07 20.71
N GLU A 572 -23.74 -36.28 21.90
CA GLU A 572 -25.04 -35.71 22.27
C GLU A 572 -25.05 -34.18 22.32
N ASP A 573 -23.94 -33.55 22.73
CA ASP A 573 -23.84 -32.09 22.81
C ASP A 573 -23.85 -31.44 21.42
N VAL A 574 -23.17 -32.06 20.45
CA VAL A 574 -23.21 -31.62 19.05
C VAL A 574 -24.62 -31.77 18.47
N LEU A 575 -25.30 -32.89 18.75
CA LEU A 575 -26.69 -33.08 18.31
C LEU A 575 -27.65 -32.05 18.92
N LYS A 576 -27.53 -31.76 20.22
CA LYS A 576 -28.33 -30.70 20.87
C LYS A 576 -28.09 -29.35 20.22
N LYS A 577 -26.82 -28.96 20.01
CA LYS A 577 -26.47 -27.71 19.33
C LYS A 577 -27.03 -27.63 17.91
N LEU A 578 -26.94 -28.73 17.14
CA LEU A 578 -27.52 -28.80 15.79
C LEU A 578 -29.03 -28.52 15.83
N ILE A 579 -29.73 -29.11 16.79
CA ILE A 579 -31.17 -28.92 16.99
C ILE A 579 -31.49 -27.48 17.41
N ASP A 580 -30.73 -26.92 18.35
CA ASP A 580 -30.89 -25.53 18.79
C ASP A 580 -30.77 -24.57 17.58
N TYR A 581 -29.77 -24.80 16.72
CA TYR A 581 -29.55 -23.98 15.53
C TYR A 581 -30.63 -24.13 14.44
N MET A 582 -31.41 -25.22 14.41
CA MET A 582 -32.59 -25.31 13.53
C MET A 582 -33.67 -24.30 13.90
N THR A 583 -33.75 -23.91 15.18
CA THR A 583 -34.73 -22.94 15.69
C THR A 583 -34.16 -21.54 15.89
N HIS A 584 -32.89 -21.33 15.51
CA HIS A 584 -32.23 -20.04 15.67
C HIS A 584 -32.83 -18.98 14.71
N PRO A 585 -32.94 -17.70 15.12
CA PRO A 585 -33.50 -16.64 14.27
C PRO A 585 -32.71 -16.32 13.00
N ALA A 586 -31.55 -16.94 12.77
CA ALA A 586 -30.67 -16.64 11.64
C ALA A 586 -30.87 -17.72 10.56
N PRO A 587 -31.40 -17.38 9.37
CA PRO A 587 -31.74 -18.37 8.34
C PRO A 587 -30.57 -19.25 7.92
N CYS A 588 -29.36 -18.68 7.79
CA CYS A 588 -28.16 -19.43 7.42
C CYS A 588 -27.83 -20.58 8.40
N LEU A 589 -28.05 -20.37 9.70
CA LEU A 589 -27.84 -21.40 10.72
C LEU A 589 -28.91 -22.49 10.65
N GLN A 590 -30.16 -22.10 10.38
CA GLN A 590 -31.27 -23.05 10.19
C GLN A 590 -31.00 -23.92 8.97
N GLU A 591 -30.65 -23.31 7.84
CA GLU A 591 -30.35 -24.01 6.59
C GLU A 591 -29.18 -25.00 6.73
N ALA A 592 -28.08 -24.57 7.34
CA ALA A 592 -26.90 -25.42 7.52
C ALA A 592 -27.17 -26.56 8.51
N SER A 593 -27.98 -26.32 9.54
CA SER A 593 -28.39 -27.36 10.50
C SER A 593 -29.32 -28.38 9.86
N VAL A 594 -30.33 -27.92 9.11
CA VAL A 594 -31.25 -28.80 8.35
C VAL A 594 -30.48 -29.61 7.30
N PHE A 595 -29.47 -29.02 6.65
CA PHE A 595 -28.57 -29.75 5.75
C PHE A 595 -27.85 -30.91 6.45
N CYS A 596 -27.31 -30.66 7.65
CA CYS A 596 -26.67 -31.70 8.44
C CYS A 596 -27.66 -32.81 8.84
N ILE A 597 -28.85 -32.43 9.33
CA ILE A 597 -29.91 -33.37 9.70
C ILE A 597 -30.32 -34.25 8.51
N ASN A 598 -30.54 -33.65 7.33
CA ASN A 598 -30.89 -34.37 6.12
C ASN A 598 -29.84 -35.42 5.73
N ASN A 599 -28.56 -35.11 5.91
CA ASN A 599 -27.48 -36.08 5.63
C ASN A 599 -27.44 -37.20 6.68
N LEU A 600 -27.65 -36.89 7.97
CA LEU A 600 -27.72 -37.89 9.04
C LEU A 600 -28.92 -38.84 8.90
N SER A 601 -30.07 -38.32 8.43
CA SER A 601 -31.31 -39.06 8.28
C SER A 601 -31.44 -39.83 6.97
N ARG A 602 -30.47 -39.72 6.05
CA ARG A 602 -30.58 -40.25 4.68
C ARG A 602 -31.00 -41.72 4.63
N LEU A 603 -32.05 -42.00 3.85
CA LEU A 603 -32.59 -43.34 3.63
C LEU A 603 -31.65 -44.24 2.82
N GLY A 604 -31.76 -45.54 3.06
CA GLY A 604 -31.04 -46.56 2.28
C GLY A 604 -29.58 -46.78 2.68
N GLU A 605 -29.08 -46.03 3.66
CA GLU A 605 -27.72 -46.22 4.18
C GLU A 605 -27.70 -47.09 5.45
N PRO A 606 -26.61 -47.81 5.72
CA PRO A 606 -26.48 -48.62 6.93
C PRO A 606 -26.77 -47.82 8.21
N GLY A 607 -27.54 -48.38 9.13
CA GLY A 607 -27.94 -47.73 10.39
C GLY A 607 -28.89 -46.53 10.24
N SER A 608 -29.47 -46.28 9.06
CA SER A 608 -30.38 -45.14 8.83
C SER A 608 -31.60 -45.15 9.75
N LEU A 609 -32.24 -46.30 9.96
CA LEU A 609 -33.42 -46.42 10.82
C LEU A 609 -33.11 -46.04 12.29
N GLU A 610 -31.99 -46.54 12.85
CA GLU A 610 -31.57 -46.21 14.21
C GLU A 610 -31.28 -44.71 14.36
N ARG A 611 -30.60 -44.11 13.39
CA ARG A 611 -30.34 -42.67 13.37
C ARG A 611 -31.63 -41.86 13.29
N GLN A 612 -32.57 -42.25 12.43
CA GLN A 612 -33.86 -41.59 12.30
C GLN A 612 -34.68 -41.67 13.58
N THR A 613 -34.73 -42.83 14.23
CA THR A 613 -35.42 -43.01 15.52
C THR A 613 -34.82 -42.10 16.58
N ARG A 614 -33.48 -42.05 16.69
CA ARG A 614 -32.81 -41.14 17.64
C ARG A 614 -33.14 -39.67 17.37
N LEU A 615 -33.08 -39.23 16.11
CA LEU A 615 -33.44 -37.84 15.76
C LEU A 615 -34.92 -37.54 16.02
N LYS A 616 -35.83 -38.52 15.80
CA LYS A 616 -37.25 -38.41 16.16
C LYS A 616 -37.43 -38.23 17.68
N GLU A 617 -36.77 -39.05 18.49
CA GLU A 617 -36.82 -38.96 19.96
C GLU A 617 -36.29 -37.62 20.49
N MET A 618 -35.32 -37.01 19.79
CA MET A 618 -34.83 -35.67 20.10
C MET A 618 -35.72 -34.52 19.58
N GLY A 619 -36.87 -34.83 18.97
CA GLY A 619 -37.86 -33.83 18.54
C GLY A 619 -37.61 -33.17 17.18
N VAL A 620 -36.63 -33.66 16.41
CA VAL A 620 -36.23 -33.07 15.11
C VAL A 620 -37.39 -32.97 14.13
N VAL A 621 -38.24 -34.00 14.05
CA VAL A 621 -39.38 -34.03 13.13
C VAL A 621 -40.38 -32.91 13.42
N ASN A 622 -40.68 -32.65 14.69
CA ASN A 622 -41.61 -31.59 15.08
C ASN A 622 -41.06 -30.21 14.67
N ILE A 623 -39.75 -30.00 14.83
CA ILE A 623 -39.09 -28.76 14.42
C ILE A 623 -39.12 -28.62 12.89
N LEU A 624 -38.83 -29.69 12.13
CA LEU A 624 -38.94 -29.66 10.67
C LEU A 624 -40.36 -29.31 10.21
N GLN A 625 -41.39 -29.88 10.83
CA GLN A 625 -42.78 -29.53 10.52
C GLN A 625 -43.11 -28.06 10.83
N GLN A 626 -42.61 -27.52 11.94
CA GLN A 626 -42.76 -26.09 12.26
C GLN A 626 -42.06 -25.21 11.23
N LEU A 627 -40.86 -25.58 10.78
CA LEU A 627 -40.10 -24.81 9.79
C LEU A 627 -40.74 -24.78 8.40
N LEU A 628 -41.72 -25.63 8.09
CA LEU A 628 -42.49 -25.55 6.83
C LEU A 628 -43.28 -24.24 6.69
N SER A 629 -43.52 -23.51 7.78
CA SER A 629 -44.16 -22.19 7.72
C SER A 629 -43.20 -21.05 7.38
N THR A 630 -41.92 -21.33 7.12
CA THR A 630 -40.94 -20.31 6.75
C THR A 630 -41.29 -19.65 5.41
N SER A 631 -41.03 -18.34 5.30
CA SER A 631 -41.10 -17.62 4.03
C SER A 631 -39.84 -17.78 3.17
N ASP A 632 -38.77 -18.36 3.74
CA ASP A 632 -37.52 -18.62 3.03
C ASP A 632 -37.65 -19.86 2.12
N THR A 633 -37.57 -19.66 0.82
CA THR A 633 -37.76 -20.74 -0.17
C THR A 633 -36.65 -21.78 -0.14
N VAL A 634 -35.41 -21.40 0.19
CA VAL A 634 -34.27 -22.32 0.27
C VAL A 634 -34.42 -23.21 1.48
N LEU A 635 -34.70 -22.61 2.65
CA LEU A 635 -34.94 -23.35 3.88
C LEU A 635 -36.17 -24.26 3.73
N TYR A 636 -37.27 -23.76 3.18
CA TYR A 636 -38.48 -24.56 2.93
C TYR A 636 -38.20 -25.82 2.10
N ASN A 637 -37.46 -25.67 0.99
CA ASN A 637 -37.11 -26.81 0.13
C ASN A 637 -36.19 -27.82 0.83
N ARG A 638 -35.22 -27.35 1.62
CA ARG A 638 -34.35 -28.22 2.43
C ARG A 638 -35.15 -28.98 3.49
N VAL A 639 -36.05 -28.30 4.19
CA VAL A 639 -36.93 -28.90 5.22
C VAL A 639 -37.82 -29.97 4.60
N LYS A 640 -38.46 -29.67 3.46
CA LYS A 640 -39.27 -30.65 2.72
C LYS A 640 -38.46 -31.89 2.35
N THR A 641 -37.23 -31.70 1.87
CA THR A 641 -36.32 -32.81 1.51
C THR A 641 -35.89 -33.62 2.73
N ALA A 642 -35.66 -32.97 3.86
CA ALA A 642 -35.31 -33.65 5.11
C ALA A 642 -36.46 -34.50 5.65
N LEU A 643 -37.70 -34.00 5.55
CA LEU A 643 -38.90 -34.74 5.99
C LEU A 643 -39.10 -36.04 5.20
N THR A 644 -38.86 -36.04 3.88
CA THR A 644 -39.00 -37.27 3.07
C THR A 644 -38.00 -38.36 3.45
N GLN A 645 -36.97 -38.06 4.26
CA GLN A 645 -36.04 -39.06 4.78
C GLN A 645 -36.64 -39.88 5.93
N PHE A 646 -37.72 -39.45 6.57
CA PHE A 646 -38.32 -40.19 7.69
C PHE A 646 -39.50 -41.03 7.19
N THR A 647 -39.42 -42.36 7.34
CA THR A 647 -40.37 -43.32 6.74
C THR A 647 -41.83 -43.23 7.21
N ASP A 648 -42.14 -42.41 8.22
CA ASP A 648 -43.44 -42.36 8.91
C ASP A 648 -44.02 -40.94 9.07
N VAL A 649 -43.52 -39.98 8.29
CA VAL A 649 -43.88 -38.55 8.32
C VAL A 649 -44.10 -38.07 6.90
#